data_AF-A0A6I9XSQ5-F1
#
_entry.id   AF-A0A6I9XSQ5-F1
#
_cell.length_a   1.000
_cell.length_b   1.000
_cell.length_c   1.000
_cell.angle_alpha   90.00
_cell.angle_beta   90.00
_cell.angle_gamma   90.00
#
_symmetry.space_group_name_H-M   'P 1'
#
loop_
_entity.id
_entity.type
_entity.pdbx_description
1 polymer ?
#
loop_
_entity_poly.entity_id
_entity_poly.type
_entity_poly.pdbx_seq_one_letter_code
_entity_poly.pdbx_strand_id
1 'polypeptide(L)'
;MSFPKAPIKRFNEALTCAPPPGSYDIKNSDPSKGPVSFEKSERFKMQMEDVGDQPNPSNMKPIPSPATKRKLPSLGSRPKTMGMKSDKSLISIKELKKQKELEKEIRILIGIRAQQDKRLQALEEHLAKSESNLSAAIREKNALLANIASLEKQLLELRKSNDLLKTKMVPVKNVDMEIKLNVVQGTVEEKLAQPKELTETERPAEEKYDLEKHLECIVELGNVTEEVDKYKLHIVQLQEIIESKNKALETLESTLHLKETMLSSQTEELNGKCKVLEEQKEKCVHEYEEKEQVINAEIQCLKEKLSIEEQKNQKQKKIFKETSDDMNQKLLKFQEEVAKEREILETELKEAMDELDKLHAKESKVEKLLNHLEHANESQNEELSQLETKLQRKSAELEEMAASHKNITEKLQEEYNQLQFKFGETATEFENYKVCMTQEITCLKQDKAILEEKLTEMSRTVENVTHAMQEEQHAKEDYMRTLLDSQTKIALKDAEIDEIKELSTMQIANLQAKLEQQSEELNKKLEIERKAIKETIGADYKKNIKTWRALYEDLSNKVKPFQQQLDAYEAERNALLNEHGATQEELNKISDAYAKLLGHQNQKQKIKHVMKLKEENTQLKQDVLKLRVQVAKEKQAREDLQDQINEIQGVRQFDPSKAFQHPSKENVAPKTPFKENNRSKNQAILH
;
A
#
# COMPACT_ATOMS: atom_id res chain seq x y z
N MET A 1 38.95 -30.97 -59.32
CA MET A 1 39.32 -31.66 -58.08
C MET A 1 38.05 -31.95 -57.29
N SER A 2 37.59 -33.19 -57.33
CA SER A 2 36.40 -33.71 -56.67
C SER A 2 36.79 -34.45 -55.38
N PHE A 3 36.18 -34.09 -54.25
CA PHE A 3 36.08 -34.91 -53.03
C PHE A 3 34.77 -34.50 -52.27
N PRO A 4 34.20 -35.37 -51.43
CA PRO A 4 32.81 -35.81 -51.55
C PRO A 4 31.84 -35.18 -50.54
N LYS A 5 30.55 -35.15 -50.91
CA LYS A 5 29.43 -34.69 -50.06
C LYS A 5 29.24 -35.61 -48.85
N ALA A 6 29.31 -35.05 -47.65
CA ALA A 6 28.86 -35.71 -46.41
C ALA A 6 27.32 -35.59 -46.26
N PRO A 7 26.62 -36.65 -45.80
CA PRO A 7 25.17 -36.64 -45.65
C PRO A 7 24.73 -35.90 -44.39
N ILE A 8 23.76 -34.99 -44.56
CA ILE A 8 23.10 -34.23 -43.49
C ILE A 8 22.21 -35.19 -42.70
N LYS A 9 22.68 -35.62 -41.52
CA LYS A 9 21.89 -36.32 -40.51
C LYS A 9 20.94 -35.31 -39.86
N ARG A 10 19.67 -35.31 -40.26
CA ARG A 10 18.60 -34.60 -39.53
C ARG A 10 18.36 -35.35 -38.23
N PHE A 11 18.77 -34.77 -37.10
CA PHE A 11 18.30 -35.21 -35.79
C PHE A 11 16.83 -34.80 -35.65
N ASN A 12 15.94 -35.66 -36.13
CA ASN A 12 14.55 -35.81 -35.67
C ASN A 12 13.96 -37.03 -36.37
N GLU A 13 14.37 -38.22 -35.94
CA GLU A 13 13.65 -39.47 -36.19
C GLU A 13 13.91 -40.41 -35.01
N ALA A 14 13.02 -40.36 -34.02
CA ALA A 14 12.81 -41.41 -33.04
C ALA A 14 11.31 -41.47 -32.70
N LEU A 15 10.65 -42.42 -33.38
CA LEU A 15 9.45 -43.17 -33.05
C LEU A 15 8.48 -42.56 -32.02
N THR A 16 7.38 -42.02 -32.53
CA THR A 16 6.14 -41.74 -31.81
C THR A 16 5.62 -43.00 -31.12
N CYS A 17 5.69 -43.04 -29.80
CA CYS A 17 5.18 -44.15 -29.00
C CYS A 17 3.83 -43.79 -28.37
N ALA A 18 2.76 -43.87 -29.17
CA ALA A 18 1.39 -44.11 -28.72
C ALA A 18 0.49 -44.38 -29.95
N PRO A 19 -0.30 -45.47 -29.98
CA PRO A 19 -1.26 -45.68 -31.05
C PRO A 19 -2.43 -44.68 -30.95
N PRO A 20 -3.03 -44.26 -32.08
CA PRO A 20 -4.10 -43.27 -32.08
C PRO A 20 -5.38 -43.80 -31.41
N PRO A 21 -6.18 -42.91 -30.79
CA PRO A 21 -7.38 -43.30 -30.04
C PRO A 21 -8.39 -43.98 -30.97
N GLY A 22 -8.72 -45.25 -30.66
CA GLY A 22 -9.56 -46.14 -31.49
C GLY A 22 -8.90 -47.48 -31.84
N SER A 23 -7.61 -47.65 -31.54
CA SER A 23 -6.83 -48.86 -31.90
C SER A 23 -6.79 -49.96 -30.82
N TYR A 24 -7.60 -49.85 -29.76
CA TYR A 24 -7.65 -50.85 -28.68
C TYR A 24 -8.76 -51.87 -28.97
N ASP A 25 -8.37 -53.05 -29.44
CA ASP A 25 -9.28 -54.18 -29.65
C ASP A 25 -9.59 -54.86 -28.29
N ILE A 26 -10.85 -54.86 -27.89
CA ILE A 26 -11.31 -55.42 -26.61
C ILE A 26 -11.57 -56.92 -26.82
N LYS A 27 -10.54 -57.74 -26.64
CA LYS A 27 -10.68 -59.21 -26.56
C LYS A 27 -9.88 -59.79 -25.39
N ASN A 28 -10.63 -60.10 -24.33
CA ASN A 28 -10.48 -61.12 -23.29
C ASN A 28 -9.11 -61.80 -23.09
N SER A 29 -8.47 -61.56 -21.94
CA SER A 29 -8.05 -62.60 -20.95
C SER A 29 -7.18 -62.00 -19.83
N ASP A 30 -7.75 -61.68 -18.66
CA ASP A 30 -7.61 -62.51 -17.45
C ASP A 30 -8.21 -61.80 -16.21
N PRO A 31 -8.98 -62.50 -15.35
CA PRO A 31 -9.85 -61.88 -14.35
C PRO A 31 -9.25 -62.00 -12.95
N SER A 32 -8.68 -60.93 -12.40
CA SER A 32 -8.68 -60.78 -10.94
C SER A 32 -8.55 -59.32 -10.54
N LYS A 33 -9.37 -58.93 -9.55
CA LYS A 33 -9.47 -57.63 -8.88
C LYS A 33 -10.53 -56.68 -9.48
N GLY A 34 -11.78 -56.99 -9.16
CA GLY A 34 -12.88 -56.02 -9.18
C GLY A 34 -12.78 -54.99 -8.04
N PRO A 35 -13.65 -53.97 -8.04
CA PRO A 35 -13.66 -52.88 -7.06
C PRO A 35 -14.46 -53.26 -5.81
N VAL A 36 -13.95 -52.96 -4.62
CA VAL A 36 -14.71 -53.06 -3.36
C VAL A 36 -14.82 -51.68 -2.72
N SER A 37 -16.06 -51.32 -2.46
CA SER A 37 -16.61 -50.15 -1.77
C SER A 37 -16.12 -50.00 -0.33
N PHE A 38 -16.01 -48.76 0.16
CA PHE A 38 -15.79 -48.45 1.58
C PHE A 38 -17.12 -48.24 2.32
N GLU A 39 -17.21 -48.91 3.47
CA GLU A 39 -18.30 -48.89 4.44
C GLU A 39 -18.10 -47.72 5.43
N LYS A 40 -19.17 -46.94 5.71
CA LYS A 40 -19.20 -45.86 6.69
C LYS A 40 -19.67 -46.41 8.04
N SER A 41 -18.95 -46.13 9.14
CA SER A 41 -19.54 -45.75 10.44
C SER A 41 -18.52 -45.57 11.58
N GLU A 42 -18.90 -44.71 12.52
CA GLU A 42 -18.57 -44.71 13.96
C GLU A 42 -17.14 -44.38 14.44
N ARG A 43 -16.86 -43.07 14.62
CA ARG A 43 -15.68 -42.62 15.39
C ARG A 43 -15.93 -41.40 16.29
N PHE A 44 -17.15 -41.23 16.80
CA PHE A 44 -17.43 -40.25 17.84
C PHE A 44 -18.22 -40.88 18.98
N LYS A 45 -17.54 -41.19 20.07
CA LYS A 45 -18.10 -41.12 21.43
C LYS A 45 -17.21 -40.18 22.21
N MET A 46 -17.80 -39.09 22.70
CA MET A 46 -17.20 -38.24 23.73
C MET A 46 -17.34 -38.93 25.08
N GLN A 47 -16.31 -38.87 25.91
CA GLN A 47 -16.43 -39.00 27.35
C GLN A 47 -15.91 -37.72 28.00
N MET A 48 -16.78 -37.16 28.83
CA MET A 48 -16.56 -36.10 29.81
C MET A 48 -16.02 -36.72 31.10
N GLU A 49 -15.13 -36.01 31.79
CA GLU A 49 -14.79 -36.02 33.24
C GLU A 49 -13.34 -35.53 33.39
N ASP A 50 -12.87 -34.89 34.46
CA ASP A 50 -13.36 -33.88 35.39
C ASP A 50 -12.09 -33.35 36.12
N VAL A 51 -12.15 -32.11 36.60
CA VAL A 51 -11.34 -31.37 37.62
C VAL A 51 -9.99 -31.92 38.12
N GLY A 52 -9.00 -31.01 38.23
CA GLY A 52 -7.89 -31.17 39.19
C GLY A 52 -6.71 -30.19 39.06
N ASP A 53 -6.85 -29.01 39.67
CA ASP A 53 -5.86 -28.17 40.36
C ASP A 53 -4.45 -27.84 39.79
N GLN A 54 -4.22 -26.53 39.72
CA GLN A 54 -2.93 -25.82 39.80
C GLN A 54 -2.21 -26.10 41.14
N PRO A 55 -0.86 -25.95 41.28
CA PRO A 55 -0.23 -24.64 41.12
C PRO A 55 1.24 -24.58 40.63
N ASN A 56 1.59 -23.38 40.17
CA ASN A 56 2.94 -22.77 40.06
C ASN A 56 3.60 -22.62 41.46
N PRO A 57 4.84 -22.09 41.68
CA PRO A 57 5.91 -21.64 40.75
C PRO A 57 7.39 -21.93 41.22
N SER A 58 8.34 -21.47 40.40
CA SER A 58 9.61 -20.82 40.76
C SER A 58 10.95 -21.57 40.63
N ASN A 59 11.87 -20.84 39.97
CA ASN A 59 13.24 -20.52 40.37
C ASN A 59 14.44 -21.08 39.58
N MET A 60 15.34 -20.12 39.27
CA MET A 60 16.78 -20.19 38.95
C MET A 60 17.24 -20.26 37.47
N LYS A 61 17.66 -19.08 37.00
CA LYS A 61 18.75 -18.81 36.03
C LYS A 61 20.13 -19.27 36.59
N PRO A 62 21.28 -19.10 35.90
CA PRO A 62 21.78 -19.72 34.66
C PRO A 62 23.28 -20.17 34.81
N ILE A 63 24.04 -20.33 33.68
CA ILE A 63 25.54 -20.34 33.49
C ILE A 63 26.09 -21.70 32.97
N PRO A 64 27.10 -21.79 32.06
CA PRO A 64 27.41 -21.02 30.84
C PRO A 64 27.85 -21.91 29.64
N SER A 65 28.14 -21.29 28.50
CA SER A 65 28.76 -21.88 27.30
C SER A 65 30.16 -22.48 27.54
N PRO A 66 30.71 -23.19 26.53
CA PRO A 66 32.09 -22.92 26.14
C PRO A 66 32.31 -22.68 24.65
N ALA A 67 33.38 -21.93 24.42
CA ALA A 67 33.93 -21.40 23.19
C ALA A 67 34.39 -22.46 22.19
N THR A 68 34.58 -22.04 20.92
CA THR A 68 35.80 -22.40 20.19
C THR A 68 36.20 -21.30 19.19
N LYS A 69 37.43 -20.81 19.35
CA LYS A 69 38.16 -19.91 18.46
C LYS A 69 38.76 -20.68 17.28
N ARG A 70 38.87 -20.06 16.10
CA ARG A 70 39.98 -20.34 15.17
C ARG A 70 40.29 -19.07 14.34
N LYS A 71 41.55 -18.63 14.43
CA LYS A 71 42.19 -17.57 13.63
C LYS A 71 42.97 -18.21 12.48
N LEU A 72 43.15 -17.48 11.37
CA LEU A 72 44.39 -17.41 10.59
C LEU A 72 44.44 -16.06 9.82
N PRO A 73 45.64 -15.47 9.57
CA PRO A 73 45.82 -14.09 9.13
C PRO A 73 46.30 -13.97 7.67
N SER A 74 46.23 -12.77 7.09
CA SER A 74 46.97 -12.41 5.87
C SER A 74 47.39 -10.93 5.91
N LEU A 75 48.67 -10.70 5.60
CA LEU A 75 49.39 -9.42 5.58
C LEU A 75 49.19 -8.68 4.24
N GLY A 76 49.14 -7.34 4.29
CA GLY A 76 49.25 -6.47 3.12
C GLY A 76 49.42 -5.01 3.52
N SER A 77 50.58 -4.44 3.21
CA SER A 77 51.09 -3.13 3.61
C SER A 77 50.43 -1.93 2.90
N ARG A 78 50.48 -0.79 3.58
CA ARG A 78 49.93 0.56 3.30
C ARG A 78 50.53 1.25 2.04
N PRO A 79 49.96 2.37 1.54
CA PRO A 79 50.36 3.68 2.06
C PRO A 79 49.22 4.70 2.31
N LYS A 80 49.55 5.68 3.15
CA LYS A 80 48.71 6.78 3.63
C LYS A 80 48.35 7.76 2.52
N THR A 81 47.07 8.11 2.41
CA THR A 81 46.62 9.43 1.96
C THR A 81 45.66 9.99 3.01
N MET A 82 46.06 11.09 3.65
CA MET A 82 45.14 11.94 4.40
C MET A 82 44.27 12.70 3.41
N GLY A 83 42.96 12.75 3.65
CA GLY A 83 42.03 13.52 2.86
C GLY A 83 40.59 13.18 3.23
N MET A 84 39.98 14.05 4.04
CA MET A 84 38.59 14.06 4.52
C MET A 84 37.57 13.35 3.61
N LYS A 85 37.17 12.12 3.94
CA LYS A 85 36.09 11.37 3.24
C LYS A 85 35.25 10.44 4.14
N SER A 86 35.40 10.47 5.46
CA SER A 86 34.70 9.53 6.36
C SER A 86 33.19 9.78 6.47
N ASP A 87 32.73 11.03 6.39
CA ASP A 87 31.30 11.35 6.53
C ASP A 87 30.46 10.95 5.30
N LYS A 88 30.98 11.12 4.09
CA LYS A 88 30.31 10.67 2.85
C LYS A 88 30.16 9.15 2.81
N SER A 89 31.13 8.41 3.36
CA SER A 89 31.08 6.95 3.46
C SER A 89 30.01 6.47 4.45
N LEU A 90 29.90 7.12 5.61
CA LEU A 90 28.88 6.82 6.63
C LEU A 90 27.45 7.12 6.15
N ILE A 91 27.26 8.23 5.43
CA ILE A 91 25.97 8.58 4.81
C ILE A 91 25.60 7.55 3.76
N SER A 92 26.53 7.18 2.87
CA SER A 92 26.29 6.16 1.84
C SER A 92 25.95 4.78 2.43
N ILE A 93 26.56 4.42 3.57
CA ILE A 93 26.25 3.17 4.27
C ILE A 93 24.86 3.22 4.92
N LYS A 94 24.45 4.36 5.49
CA LYS A 94 23.11 4.55 6.05
C LYS A 94 22.04 4.51 4.95
N GLU A 95 22.32 5.12 3.80
CA GLU A 95 21.44 5.14 2.64
C GLU A 95 21.29 3.74 2.03
N LEU A 96 22.38 2.98 1.92
CA LEU A 96 22.34 1.57 1.49
C LEU A 96 21.54 0.67 2.46
N LYS A 97 21.60 0.95 3.76
CA LYS A 97 20.79 0.22 4.76
C LYS A 97 19.30 0.54 4.60
N LYS A 98 18.95 1.82 4.45
CA LYS A 98 17.60 2.27 4.19
C LYS A 98 17.05 1.68 2.89
N GLN A 99 17.86 1.65 1.83
CA GLN A 99 17.50 1.01 0.56
C GLN A 99 17.22 -0.49 0.74
N LYS A 100 18.04 -1.22 1.51
CA LYS A 100 17.81 -2.64 1.80
C LYS A 100 16.56 -2.90 2.63
N GLU A 101 16.17 -1.98 3.51
CA GLU A 101 14.93 -2.07 4.28
C GLU A 101 13.71 -1.85 3.37
N LEU A 102 13.74 -0.80 2.54
CA LEU A 102 12.70 -0.55 1.54
C LEU A 102 12.55 -1.71 0.54
N GLU A 103 13.64 -2.32 0.09
CA GLU A 103 13.58 -3.52 -0.77
C GLU A 103 12.97 -4.75 -0.10
N LYS A 104 13.11 -4.88 1.23
CA LYS A 104 12.46 -5.97 1.98
C LYS A 104 10.96 -5.69 2.12
N GLU A 105 10.60 -4.45 2.41
CA GLU A 105 9.22 -4.03 2.52
C GLU A 105 8.47 -4.17 1.20
N ILE A 106 9.06 -3.74 0.08
CA ILE A 106 8.52 -3.95 -1.27
C ILE A 106 8.31 -5.44 -1.55
N ARG A 107 9.26 -6.31 -1.16
CA ARG A 107 9.09 -7.77 -1.32
C ARG A 107 7.91 -8.33 -0.53
N ILE A 108 7.72 -7.86 0.70
CA ILE A 108 6.59 -8.28 1.55
C ILE A 108 5.28 -7.78 0.95
N LEU A 109 5.21 -6.51 0.52
CA LEU A 109 4.03 -5.91 -0.09
C LEU A 109 3.64 -6.62 -1.41
N ILE A 110 4.62 -7.00 -2.24
CA ILE A 110 4.37 -7.82 -3.44
C ILE A 110 3.79 -9.19 -3.06
N GLY A 111 4.29 -9.81 -1.98
CA GLY A 111 3.76 -11.08 -1.46
C GLY A 111 2.31 -10.97 -0.99
N ILE A 112 1.99 -9.90 -0.26
CA ILE A 112 0.63 -9.61 0.21
C ILE A 112 -0.30 -9.35 -0.98
N ARG A 113 0.13 -8.54 -1.96
CA ARG A 113 -0.63 -8.27 -3.18
C ARG A 113 -0.92 -9.56 -3.94
N ALA A 114 0.07 -10.42 -4.14
CA ALA A 114 -0.12 -11.71 -4.80
C ALA A 114 -1.09 -12.64 -4.04
N GLN A 115 -1.14 -12.55 -2.70
CA GLN A 115 -2.12 -13.29 -1.90
C GLN A 115 -3.53 -12.69 -2.00
N GLN A 116 -3.64 -11.37 -2.05
CA GLN A 116 -4.91 -10.67 -2.31
C GLN A 116 -5.45 -11.00 -3.71
N ASP A 117 -4.60 -11.00 -4.74
CA ASP A 117 -4.98 -11.35 -6.11
C ASP A 117 -5.53 -12.79 -6.18
N LYS A 118 -4.90 -13.74 -5.49
CA LYS A 118 -5.42 -15.12 -5.38
C LYS A 118 -6.78 -15.19 -4.68
N ARG A 119 -6.97 -14.38 -3.63
CA ARG A 119 -8.25 -14.33 -2.91
C ARG A 119 -9.35 -13.70 -3.78
N LEU A 120 -9.02 -12.66 -4.54
CA LEU A 120 -9.91 -12.05 -5.52
C LEU A 120 -10.32 -13.07 -6.58
N GLN A 121 -9.36 -13.78 -7.19
CA GLN A 121 -9.65 -14.80 -8.20
C GLN A 121 -10.57 -15.91 -7.64
N ALA A 122 -10.34 -16.38 -6.42
CA ALA A 122 -11.20 -17.39 -5.80
C ALA A 122 -12.64 -16.88 -5.54
N LEU A 123 -12.78 -15.59 -5.19
CA LEU A 123 -14.09 -14.96 -5.01
C LEU A 123 -14.81 -14.76 -6.35
N GLU A 124 -14.09 -14.37 -7.41
CA GLU A 124 -14.62 -14.26 -8.77
C GLU A 124 -15.10 -15.62 -9.30
N GLU A 125 -14.33 -16.69 -9.09
CA GLU A 125 -14.73 -18.05 -9.45
C GLU A 125 -15.99 -18.51 -8.69
N HIS A 126 -16.07 -18.22 -7.39
CA HIS A 126 -17.26 -18.53 -6.59
C HIS A 126 -18.48 -17.73 -7.05
N LEU A 127 -18.30 -16.45 -7.38
CA LEU A 127 -19.34 -15.59 -7.92
C LEU A 127 -19.85 -16.11 -9.26
N ALA A 128 -18.96 -16.42 -10.21
CA ALA A 128 -19.32 -16.99 -11.50
C ALA A 128 -20.08 -18.33 -11.35
N LYS A 129 -19.67 -19.17 -10.40
CA LYS A 129 -20.40 -20.42 -10.09
C LYS A 129 -21.80 -20.14 -9.54
N SER A 130 -21.94 -19.15 -8.65
CA SER A 130 -23.23 -18.77 -8.09
C SER A 130 -24.16 -18.13 -9.13
N GLU A 131 -23.64 -17.35 -10.06
CA GLU A 131 -24.38 -16.76 -11.18
C GLU A 131 -24.87 -17.82 -12.16
N SER A 132 -24.04 -18.84 -12.43
CA SER A 132 -24.44 -20.00 -13.23
C SER A 132 -25.56 -20.79 -12.56
N ASN A 133 -25.47 -21.03 -11.25
CA ASN A 133 -26.52 -21.68 -10.47
C ASN A 133 -27.82 -20.86 -10.46
N LEU A 134 -27.74 -19.55 -10.27
CA LEU A 134 -28.89 -18.65 -10.33
C LEU A 134 -29.53 -18.69 -11.72
N SER A 135 -28.73 -18.68 -12.79
CA SER A 135 -29.22 -18.79 -14.17
C SER A 135 -29.88 -20.14 -14.44
N ALA A 136 -29.40 -21.23 -13.84
CA ALA A 136 -30.06 -22.54 -13.89
C ALA A 136 -31.40 -22.52 -13.16
N ALA A 137 -31.45 -21.96 -11.94
CA ALA A 137 -32.68 -21.84 -11.16
C ALA A 137 -33.73 -20.94 -11.84
N ILE A 138 -33.31 -19.86 -12.51
CA ILE A 138 -34.21 -19.02 -13.31
C ILE A 138 -34.79 -19.80 -14.49
N ARG A 139 -33.99 -20.61 -15.19
CA ARG A 139 -34.47 -21.47 -16.28
C ARG A 139 -35.48 -22.50 -15.76
N GLU A 140 -35.21 -23.13 -14.63
CA GLU A 140 -36.13 -24.07 -13.99
C GLU A 140 -37.43 -23.40 -13.55
N LYS A 141 -37.36 -22.24 -12.89
CA LYS A 141 -38.53 -21.43 -12.53
C LYS A 141 -39.38 -21.12 -13.76
N ASN A 142 -38.77 -20.71 -14.87
CA ASN A 142 -39.48 -20.40 -16.10
C ASN A 142 -40.13 -21.65 -16.72
N ALA A 143 -39.47 -22.81 -16.64
CA ALA A 143 -40.04 -24.09 -17.08
C ALA A 143 -41.25 -24.49 -16.22
N LEU A 144 -41.17 -24.33 -14.90
CA LEU A 144 -42.29 -24.57 -13.99
C LEU A 144 -43.45 -23.60 -14.25
N LEU A 145 -43.19 -22.33 -14.51
CA LEU A 145 -44.22 -21.36 -14.89
C LEU A 145 -44.93 -21.76 -16.20
N ALA A 146 -44.19 -22.24 -17.20
CA ALA A 146 -44.78 -22.74 -18.43
C ALA A 146 -45.67 -23.97 -18.19
N ASN A 147 -45.25 -24.89 -17.30
CA ASN A 147 -46.06 -26.04 -16.90
C ASN A 147 -47.33 -25.62 -16.17
N ILE A 148 -47.25 -24.66 -15.26
CA ILE A 148 -48.42 -24.10 -14.56
C ILE A 148 -49.41 -23.53 -15.56
N ALA A 149 -48.95 -22.71 -16.52
CA ALA A 149 -49.81 -22.14 -17.56
C ALA A 149 -50.49 -23.22 -18.43
N SER A 150 -49.78 -24.32 -18.74
CA SER A 150 -50.36 -25.46 -19.45
C SER A 150 -51.44 -26.18 -18.63
N LEU A 151 -51.21 -26.39 -17.34
CA LEU A 151 -52.19 -27.01 -16.43
C LEU A 151 -53.42 -26.13 -16.24
N GLU A 152 -53.25 -24.81 -16.13
CA GLU A 152 -54.36 -23.86 -16.08
C GLU A 152 -55.23 -23.92 -17.33
N LYS A 153 -54.61 -24.05 -18.51
CA LYS A 153 -55.33 -24.25 -19.78
C LYS A 153 -56.14 -25.54 -19.79
N GLN A 154 -55.55 -26.66 -19.35
CA GLN A 154 -56.24 -27.95 -19.26
C GLN A 154 -57.42 -27.89 -18.26
N LEU A 155 -57.25 -27.24 -17.11
CA LEU A 155 -58.34 -27.04 -16.15
C LEU A 155 -59.47 -26.21 -16.75
N LEU A 156 -59.17 -25.18 -17.54
CA LEU A 156 -60.16 -24.38 -18.23
C LEU A 156 -60.93 -25.18 -19.28
N GLU A 157 -60.25 -26.03 -20.06
CA GLU A 157 -60.88 -26.94 -21.03
C GLU A 157 -61.76 -28.00 -20.36
N LEU A 158 -61.31 -28.58 -19.24
CA LEU A 158 -62.11 -29.51 -18.43
C LEU A 158 -63.34 -28.84 -17.83
N ARG A 159 -63.20 -27.59 -17.32
CA ARG A 159 -64.36 -26.81 -16.84
C ARG A 159 -65.37 -26.56 -17.95
N LYS A 160 -64.94 -26.10 -19.12
CA LYS A 160 -65.81 -25.92 -20.30
C LYS A 160 -66.51 -27.22 -20.70
N SER A 161 -65.80 -28.34 -20.67
CA SER A 161 -66.36 -29.66 -20.98
C SER A 161 -67.38 -30.12 -19.94
N ASN A 162 -67.10 -29.89 -18.65
CA ASN A 162 -68.01 -30.22 -17.56
C ASN A 162 -69.27 -29.34 -17.60
N ASP A 163 -69.13 -28.05 -17.90
CA ASP A 163 -70.27 -27.14 -18.11
C ASP A 163 -71.12 -27.60 -19.30
N LEU A 164 -70.49 -27.99 -20.42
CA LEU A 164 -71.18 -28.55 -21.58
C LEU A 164 -71.91 -29.87 -21.24
N LEU A 165 -71.29 -30.76 -20.46
CA LEU A 165 -71.91 -32.01 -20.00
C LEU A 165 -73.07 -31.73 -19.04
N LYS A 166 -72.96 -30.75 -18.14
CA LYS A 166 -74.07 -30.31 -17.29
C LYS A 166 -75.22 -29.80 -18.14
N THR A 167 -74.98 -28.93 -19.13
CA THR A 167 -76.02 -28.48 -20.07
C THR A 167 -76.67 -29.64 -20.83
N LYS A 168 -75.90 -30.68 -21.19
CA LYS A 168 -76.42 -31.90 -21.84
C LYS A 168 -77.09 -32.91 -20.90
N MET A 169 -76.84 -32.89 -19.59
CA MET A 169 -77.47 -33.78 -18.60
C MET A 169 -78.79 -33.25 -18.03
N VAL A 170 -79.08 -31.95 -18.19
CA VAL A 170 -80.34 -31.33 -17.75
C VAL A 170 -81.61 -31.92 -18.39
N PRO A 171 -81.64 -32.44 -19.64
CA PRO A 171 -82.84 -33.10 -20.15
C PRO A 171 -82.98 -34.58 -19.73
N VAL A 172 -82.00 -35.20 -19.06
CA VAL A 172 -82.04 -36.66 -18.73
C VAL A 172 -82.46 -36.93 -17.28
N LYS A 173 -82.25 -35.99 -16.35
CA LYS A 173 -82.60 -36.21 -14.92
C LYS A 173 -84.03 -35.83 -14.53
N ASN A 174 -84.80 -35.18 -15.41
CA ASN A 174 -86.19 -34.81 -15.16
C ASN A 174 -87.24 -35.77 -15.75
N VAL A 175 -86.83 -36.84 -16.45
CA VAL A 175 -87.79 -37.80 -17.05
C VAL A 175 -87.78 -39.16 -16.35
N ASP A 176 -86.71 -39.54 -15.64
CA ASP A 176 -86.55 -40.93 -15.14
C ASP A 176 -86.93 -41.15 -13.67
N MET A 177 -87.29 -40.11 -12.92
CA MET A 177 -87.61 -40.24 -11.47
C MET A 177 -89.11 -40.16 -11.14
N GLU A 178 -89.97 -39.94 -12.15
CA GLU A 178 -91.43 -39.76 -11.96
C GLU A 178 -92.29 -40.94 -12.46
N ILE A 179 -91.68 -42.01 -12.99
CA ILE A 179 -92.40 -43.21 -13.51
C ILE A 179 -92.20 -44.48 -12.65
N LYS A 180 -91.57 -44.42 -11.47
CA LYS A 180 -91.34 -45.60 -10.61
C LYS A 180 -91.77 -45.44 -9.16
N LEU A 181 -93.02 -45.01 -8.94
CA LEU A 181 -93.66 -45.08 -7.62
C LEU A 181 -95.13 -45.52 -7.68
N ASN A 182 -95.43 -46.51 -8.51
CA ASN A 182 -96.64 -47.32 -8.41
C ASN A 182 -96.39 -48.67 -9.08
N VAL A 183 -96.95 -49.73 -8.51
CA VAL A 183 -96.78 -51.16 -8.86
C VAL A 183 -95.57 -51.82 -8.19
N VAL A 184 -95.81 -52.48 -7.06
CA VAL A 184 -95.57 -53.92 -6.78
C VAL A 184 -95.85 -54.15 -5.28
N GLN A 185 -97.06 -54.62 -4.96
CA GLN A 185 -97.34 -55.37 -3.74
C GLN A 185 -98.44 -56.37 -4.09
N GLY A 186 -98.06 -57.64 -4.30
CA GLY A 186 -99.00 -58.72 -4.60
C GLY A 186 -98.34 -59.89 -5.33
N THR A 187 -98.52 -61.09 -4.76
CA THR A 187 -98.23 -62.44 -5.30
C THR A 187 -96.75 -62.87 -5.25
N VAL A 188 -96.34 -64.05 -4.77
CA VAL A 188 -96.93 -65.39 -4.85
C VAL A 188 -96.45 -66.24 -3.65
N GLU A 189 -97.38 -66.76 -2.85
CA GLU A 189 -97.23 -68.03 -2.12
C GLU A 189 -98.46 -68.88 -2.49
N GLU A 190 -98.25 -69.94 -3.27
CA GLU A 190 -99.26 -70.97 -3.46
C GLU A 190 -98.61 -72.29 -3.92
N LYS A 191 -98.87 -73.35 -3.15
CA LYS A 191 -99.41 -74.68 -3.54
C LYS A 191 -98.68 -75.87 -2.91
N LEU A 192 -99.40 -76.64 -2.09
CA LEU A 192 -99.83 -78.03 -2.32
C LEU A 192 -100.53 -78.53 -1.02
N ALA A 193 -101.87 -78.59 -0.95
CA ALA A 193 -102.76 -79.70 -1.36
C ALA A 193 -103.16 -80.65 -0.20
N GLN A 194 -104.44 -80.58 0.20
CA GLN A 194 -105.25 -81.58 0.95
C GLN A 194 -105.71 -82.72 -0.03
N PRO A 195 -106.56 -83.76 0.26
CA PRO A 195 -107.50 -83.99 1.40
C PRO A 195 -107.80 -85.46 1.84
N LYS A 196 -108.73 -85.63 2.80
CA LYS A 196 -109.79 -86.69 2.98
C LYS A 196 -110.05 -86.87 4.51
N GLU A 197 -111.13 -86.41 5.15
CA GLU A 197 -112.58 -86.64 4.97
C GLU A 197 -113.03 -88.06 5.37
N LEU A 198 -113.68 -88.19 6.55
CA LEU A 198 -115.06 -88.68 6.72
C LEU A 198 -115.40 -88.93 8.22
N THR A 199 -116.43 -88.24 8.67
CA THR A 199 -117.24 -88.45 9.88
C THR A 199 -118.52 -89.17 9.48
N GLU A 200 -119.11 -90.03 10.33
CA GLU A 200 -120.56 -90.35 10.39
C GLU A 200 -120.81 -91.24 11.64
N THR A 201 -121.40 -90.72 12.73
CA THR A 201 -122.83 -90.65 13.14
C THR A 201 -123.42 -91.90 13.81
N GLU A 202 -123.95 -91.68 15.01
CA GLU A 202 -124.74 -92.55 15.88
C GLU A 202 -126.20 -92.73 15.38
N ARG A 203 -126.78 -93.92 15.55
CA ARG A 203 -127.96 -94.19 16.44
C ARG A 203 -128.47 -95.66 16.34
N PRO A 204 -129.15 -96.19 17.38
CA PRO A 204 -129.57 -97.60 17.49
C PRO A 204 -131.09 -97.81 17.30
N ALA A 205 -131.50 -99.08 17.13
CA ALA A 205 -132.77 -99.72 17.59
C ALA A 205 -132.85 -101.14 16.98
N GLU A 206 -132.90 -102.22 17.78
CA GLU A 206 -134.08 -103.11 18.01
C GLU A 206 -134.59 -103.83 16.75
N GLU A 207 -134.99 -105.10 16.70
CA GLU A 207 -135.05 -106.26 17.58
C GLU A 207 -135.39 -107.48 16.66
N LYS A 208 -134.85 -108.65 17.02
CA LYS A 208 -135.40 -110.03 16.88
C LYS A 208 -135.58 -110.77 15.54
N TYR A 209 -134.95 -111.97 15.55
CA TYR A 209 -135.31 -113.29 14.96
C TYR A 209 -135.27 -113.41 13.42
N ASP A 210 -134.59 -114.39 12.80
CA ASP A 210 -134.63 -115.84 13.05
C ASP A 210 -133.29 -116.59 12.75
N LEU A 211 -133.21 -117.80 13.31
CA LEU A 211 -132.03 -118.63 13.61
C LEU A 211 -131.34 -119.33 12.42
N GLU A 212 -131.10 -118.64 11.30
CA GLU A 212 -130.38 -119.18 10.12
C GLU A 212 -129.08 -118.40 9.80
N LYS A 213 -128.86 -117.26 10.46
CA LYS A 213 -127.66 -116.40 10.39
C LYS A 213 -126.43 -116.91 11.18
N HIS A 214 -126.60 -117.86 12.10
CA HIS A 214 -125.50 -118.29 12.98
C HIS A 214 -124.39 -119.09 12.27
N LEU A 215 -124.67 -119.69 11.10
CA LEU A 215 -123.65 -120.34 10.28
C LEU A 215 -122.86 -119.33 9.43
N GLU A 216 -123.47 -118.20 9.06
CA GLU A 216 -122.80 -117.09 8.37
C GLU A 216 -121.89 -116.31 9.33
N CYS A 217 -122.30 -116.12 10.60
CA CYS A 217 -121.46 -115.51 11.63
C CYS A 217 -120.15 -116.29 11.92
N ILE A 218 -120.11 -117.61 11.73
CA ILE A 218 -118.86 -118.39 11.94
C ILE A 218 -117.85 -118.11 10.81
N VAL A 219 -118.32 -117.94 9.58
CA VAL A 219 -117.47 -117.57 8.42
C VAL A 219 -117.06 -116.10 8.49
N GLU A 220 -117.95 -115.21 8.90
CA GLU A 220 -117.64 -113.80 9.14
C GLU A 220 -116.62 -113.62 10.27
N LEU A 221 -116.72 -114.38 11.37
CA LEU A 221 -115.71 -114.37 12.43
C LEU A 221 -114.34 -114.88 11.94
N GLY A 222 -114.31 -115.88 11.04
CA GLY A 222 -113.09 -116.33 10.37
C GLY A 222 -112.44 -115.25 9.51
N ASN A 223 -113.24 -114.57 8.68
CA ASN A 223 -112.78 -113.46 7.83
C ASN A 223 -112.29 -112.26 8.67
N VAL A 224 -112.98 -111.93 9.77
CA VAL A 224 -112.54 -110.89 10.71
C VAL A 224 -111.23 -111.29 11.41
N THR A 225 -111.01 -112.58 11.67
CA THR A 225 -109.75 -113.07 12.25
C THR A 225 -108.58 -112.91 11.27
N GLU A 226 -108.79 -113.23 9.99
CA GLU A 226 -107.79 -112.96 8.92
C GLU A 226 -107.52 -111.45 8.75
N GLU A 227 -108.53 -110.61 8.91
CA GLU A 227 -108.41 -109.15 8.81
C GLU A 227 -107.66 -108.56 10.01
N VAL A 228 -107.89 -109.09 11.22
CA VAL A 228 -107.10 -108.77 12.43
C VAL A 228 -105.63 -109.16 12.26
N ASP A 229 -105.33 -110.31 11.65
CA ASP A 229 -103.95 -110.72 11.42
C ASP A 229 -103.25 -109.86 10.35
N LYS A 230 -103.97 -109.37 9.33
CA LYS A 230 -103.46 -108.33 8.42
C LYS A 230 -103.15 -107.02 9.15
N TYR A 231 -104.03 -106.58 10.06
CA TYR A 231 -103.77 -105.38 10.86
C TYR A 231 -102.58 -105.55 11.81
N LYS A 232 -102.40 -106.72 12.43
CA LYS A 232 -101.20 -107.02 13.24
C LYS A 232 -99.93 -106.94 12.41
N LEU A 233 -99.92 -107.51 11.20
CA LEU A 233 -98.77 -107.42 10.30
C LEU A 233 -98.45 -105.97 9.93
N HIS A 234 -99.49 -105.17 9.65
CA HIS A 234 -99.34 -103.75 9.33
C HIS A 234 -98.83 -102.93 10.53
N ILE A 235 -99.25 -103.26 11.76
CA ILE A 235 -98.71 -102.65 13.00
C ILE A 235 -97.22 -102.97 13.15
N VAL A 236 -96.81 -104.22 12.93
CA VAL A 236 -95.39 -104.62 12.99
C VAL A 236 -94.58 -103.88 11.92
N GLN A 237 -95.10 -103.75 10.70
CA GLN A 237 -94.45 -102.98 9.63
C GLN A 237 -94.34 -101.49 9.98
N LEU A 238 -95.39 -100.88 10.54
CA LEU A 238 -95.36 -99.50 10.99
C LEU A 238 -94.39 -99.30 12.16
N GLN A 239 -94.31 -100.24 13.10
CA GLN A 239 -93.33 -100.23 14.18
C GLN A 239 -91.91 -100.29 13.63
N GLU A 240 -91.63 -101.18 12.67
CA GLU A 240 -90.32 -101.26 12.02
C GLU A 240 -89.96 -99.97 11.26
N ILE A 241 -90.93 -99.36 10.59
CA ILE A 241 -90.75 -98.05 9.94
C ILE A 241 -90.45 -96.97 10.99
N ILE A 242 -91.19 -96.91 12.10
CA ILE A 242 -90.95 -95.95 13.19
C ILE A 242 -89.57 -96.17 13.80
N GLU A 243 -89.18 -97.41 14.07
CA GLU A 243 -87.86 -97.78 14.58
C GLU A 243 -86.74 -97.32 13.63
N SER A 244 -86.92 -97.53 12.32
CA SER A 244 -85.97 -97.07 11.29
C SER A 244 -85.87 -95.55 11.22
N LYS A 245 -87.01 -94.84 11.35
CA LYS A 245 -87.07 -93.37 11.36
C LYS A 245 -86.47 -92.79 12.62
N ASN A 246 -86.68 -93.41 13.78
CA ASN A 246 -86.07 -92.99 15.04
C ASN A 246 -84.54 -93.12 14.98
N LYS A 247 -84.01 -94.23 14.43
CA LYS A 247 -82.56 -94.38 14.19
C LYS A 247 -82.03 -93.34 13.21
N ALA A 248 -82.78 -93.03 12.15
CA ALA A 248 -82.40 -91.97 11.21
C ALA A 248 -82.42 -90.57 11.86
N LEU A 249 -83.36 -90.34 12.78
CA LEU A 249 -83.47 -89.09 13.53
C LEU A 249 -82.31 -88.94 14.52
N GLU A 250 -81.98 -89.99 15.27
CA GLU A 250 -80.85 -90.03 16.22
C GLU A 250 -79.50 -89.81 15.52
N THR A 251 -79.31 -90.43 14.35
CA THR A 251 -78.11 -90.18 13.53
C THR A 251 -78.08 -88.74 13.01
N LEU A 252 -79.20 -88.17 12.59
CA LEU A 252 -79.28 -86.77 12.17
C LEU A 252 -78.99 -85.81 13.32
N GLU A 253 -79.58 -86.02 14.50
CA GLU A 253 -79.31 -85.26 15.73
C GLU A 253 -77.83 -85.32 16.10
N SER A 254 -77.23 -86.50 16.07
CA SER A 254 -75.80 -86.69 16.32
C SER A 254 -74.94 -85.90 15.32
N THR A 255 -75.29 -85.91 14.03
CA THR A 255 -74.56 -85.14 13.01
C THR A 255 -74.77 -83.63 13.14
N LEU A 256 -75.95 -83.19 13.58
CA LEU A 256 -76.27 -81.78 13.82
C LEU A 256 -75.51 -81.26 15.03
N HIS A 257 -75.49 -82.04 16.13
CA HIS A 257 -74.72 -81.71 17.32
C HIS A 257 -73.21 -81.64 17.04
N LEU A 258 -72.68 -82.56 16.23
CA LEU A 258 -71.29 -82.49 15.78
C LEU A 258 -71.02 -81.21 14.97
N LYS A 259 -71.91 -80.83 14.05
CA LYS A 259 -71.77 -79.58 13.30
C LYS A 259 -71.88 -78.35 14.19
N GLU A 260 -72.78 -78.35 15.16
CA GLU A 260 -72.96 -77.25 16.12
C GLU A 260 -71.72 -77.05 16.98
N THR A 261 -71.17 -78.14 17.53
CA THR A 261 -69.92 -78.09 18.33
C THR A 261 -68.72 -77.67 17.47
N MET A 262 -68.62 -78.13 16.22
CA MET A 262 -67.61 -77.66 15.27
C MET A 262 -67.75 -76.16 14.97
N LEU A 263 -68.96 -75.67 14.70
CA LEU A 263 -69.22 -74.24 14.45
C LEU A 263 -68.95 -73.39 15.70
N SER A 264 -69.27 -73.89 16.90
CA SER A 264 -68.95 -73.22 18.17
C SER A 264 -67.44 -73.10 18.34
N SER A 265 -66.69 -74.17 18.11
CA SER A 265 -65.23 -74.15 18.17
C SER A 265 -64.62 -73.18 17.15
N GLN A 266 -65.13 -73.15 15.91
CA GLN A 266 -64.71 -72.18 14.90
C GLN A 266 -65.04 -70.73 15.30
N THR A 267 -66.21 -70.51 15.91
CA THR A 267 -66.63 -69.19 16.39
C THR A 267 -65.72 -68.70 17.52
N GLU A 268 -65.36 -69.59 18.45
CA GLU A 268 -64.40 -69.30 19.52
C GLU A 268 -63.00 -68.99 18.98
N GLU A 269 -62.50 -69.75 18.01
CA GLU A 269 -61.21 -69.51 17.37
C GLU A 269 -61.18 -68.15 16.64
N LEU A 270 -62.24 -67.84 15.87
CA LEU A 270 -62.37 -66.55 15.20
C LEU A 270 -62.44 -65.40 16.20
N ASN A 271 -63.19 -65.55 17.29
CA ASN A 271 -63.26 -64.55 18.36
C ASN A 271 -61.88 -64.33 19.02
N GLY A 272 -61.12 -65.41 19.24
CA GLY A 272 -59.74 -65.33 19.71
C GLY A 272 -58.82 -64.55 18.76
N LYS A 273 -58.91 -64.83 17.44
CA LYS A 273 -58.18 -64.08 16.41
C LYS A 273 -58.59 -62.61 16.36
N CYS A 274 -59.87 -62.29 16.49
CA CYS A 274 -60.37 -60.93 16.54
C CYS A 274 -59.79 -60.14 17.72
N LYS A 275 -59.77 -60.74 18.93
CA LYS A 275 -59.17 -60.11 20.12
C LYS A 275 -57.69 -59.80 19.94
N VAL A 276 -56.92 -60.76 19.42
CA VAL A 276 -55.48 -60.55 19.18
C VAL A 276 -55.25 -59.45 18.14
N LEU A 277 -56.06 -59.40 17.07
CA LEU A 277 -55.97 -58.33 16.07
C LEU A 277 -56.34 -56.96 16.65
N GLU A 278 -57.32 -56.90 17.57
CA GLU A 278 -57.72 -55.67 18.26
C GLU A 278 -56.59 -55.17 19.18
N GLU A 279 -55.98 -56.05 19.98
CA GLU A 279 -54.81 -55.72 20.81
C GLU A 279 -53.60 -55.27 19.96
N GLN A 280 -53.36 -55.90 18.80
CA GLN A 280 -52.29 -55.50 17.89
C GLN A 280 -52.56 -54.13 17.27
N LYS A 281 -53.82 -53.84 16.90
CA LYS A 281 -54.24 -52.53 16.40
C LYS A 281 -54.02 -51.46 17.46
N GLU A 282 -54.44 -51.70 18.71
CA GLU A 282 -54.26 -50.74 19.81
C GLU A 282 -52.78 -50.45 20.09
N LYS A 283 -51.92 -51.48 20.14
CA LYS A 283 -50.47 -51.29 20.28
C LYS A 283 -49.88 -50.45 19.14
N CYS A 284 -50.28 -50.74 17.90
CA CYS A 284 -49.84 -50.00 16.74
C CYS A 284 -50.27 -48.53 16.80
N VAL A 285 -51.53 -48.26 17.18
CA VAL A 285 -52.04 -46.89 17.38
C VAL A 285 -51.26 -46.17 18.47
N HIS A 286 -51.01 -46.80 19.61
CA HIS A 286 -50.24 -46.20 20.69
C HIS A 286 -48.80 -45.86 20.26
N GLU A 287 -48.12 -46.77 19.56
CA GLU A 287 -46.79 -46.49 19.00
C GLU A 287 -46.79 -45.32 18.00
N TYR A 288 -47.86 -45.16 17.21
CA TYR A 288 -48.01 -44.01 16.31
C TYR A 288 -48.25 -42.71 17.09
N GLU A 289 -49.10 -42.73 18.11
CA GLU A 289 -49.37 -41.56 18.97
C GLU A 289 -48.10 -41.10 19.72
N GLU A 290 -47.31 -42.04 20.26
CA GLU A 290 -46.02 -41.71 20.89
C GLU A 290 -45.04 -41.09 19.89
N LYS A 291 -44.91 -41.67 18.69
CA LYS A 291 -44.05 -41.10 17.63
C LYS A 291 -44.52 -39.72 17.20
N GLU A 292 -45.83 -39.51 17.09
CA GLU A 292 -46.42 -38.20 16.77
C GLU A 292 -46.10 -37.17 17.86
N GLN A 293 -46.23 -37.54 19.14
CA GLN A 293 -45.87 -36.66 20.26
C GLN A 293 -44.38 -36.28 20.25
N VAL A 294 -43.49 -37.24 19.99
CA VAL A 294 -42.05 -37.00 19.89
C VAL A 294 -41.73 -36.04 18.73
N ILE A 295 -42.28 -36.30 17.54
CA ILE A 295 -42.09 -35.43 16.37
C ILE A 295 -42.64 -34.03 16.63
N ASN A 296 -43.80 -33.91 17.26
CA ASN A 296 -44.39 -32.62 17.61
C ASN A 296 -43.52 -31.84 18.61
N ALA A 297 -42.96 -32.50 19.62
CA ALA A 297 -42.02 -31.89 20.55
C ALA A 297 -40.73 -31.43 19.84
N GLU A 298 -40.18 -32.24 18.93
CA GLU A 298 -39.01 -31.86 18.12
C GLU A 298 -39.31 -30.65 17.22
N ILE A 299 -40.47 -30.62 16.56
CA ILE A 299 -40.91 -29.49 15.74
C ILE A 299 -41.01 -28.22 16.60
N GLN A 300 -41.55 -28.32 17.82
CA GLN A 300 -41.64 -27.18 18.73
C GLN A 300 -40.26 -26.67 19.15
N CYS A 301 -39.35 -27.56 19.54
CA CYS A 301 -37.97 -27.18 19.87
C CYS A 301 -37.23 -26.55 18.68
N LEU A 302 -37.46 -27.04 17.46
CA LEU A 302 -36.86 -26.45 16.25
C LEU A 302 -37.44 -25.06 15.96
N LYS A 303 -38.76 -24.86 16.15
CA LYS A 303 -39.40 -23.53 16.02
C LYS A 303 -38.82 -22.52 17.01
N GLU A 304 -38.63 -22.91 18.27
CA GLU A 304 -38.03 -22.05 19.29
C GLU A 304 -36.57 -21.68 18.94
N LYS A 305 -35.76 -22.67 18.51
CA LYS A 305 -34.39 -22.43 18.05
C LYS A 305 -34.34 -21.45 16.86
N LEU A 306 -35.23 -21.62 15.88
CA LEU A 306 -35.33 -20.76 14.71
C LEU A 306 -35.70 -19.32 15.11
N SER A 307 -36.66 -19.15 16.03
CA SER A 307 -37.03 -17.83 16.57
C SER A 307 -35.86 -17.14 17.29
N ILE A 308 -35.06 -17.89 18.08
CA ILE A 308 -33.89 -17.33 18.76
C ILE A 308 -32.83 -16.90 17.74
N GLU A 309 -32.61 -17.71 16.71
CA GLU A 309 -31.62 -17.43 15.66
C GLU A 309 -32.03 -16.21 14.80
N GLU A 310 -33.32 -16.06 14.49
CA GLU A 310 -33.84 -14.87 13.82
C GLU A 310 -33.62 -13.60 14.65
N GLN A 311 -33.88 -13.64 15.97
CA GLN A 311 -33.61 -12.51 16.86
C GLN A 311 -32.11 -12.18 16.93
N LYS A 312 -31.23 -13.18 17.00
CA LYS A 312 -29.77 -12.98 16.96
C LYS A 312 -29.33 -12.32 15.66
N ASN A 313 -29.80 -12.84 14.52
CA ASN A 313 -29.50 -12.27 13.20
C ASN A 313 -30.00 -10.83 13.07
N GLN A 314 -31.18 -10.52 13.63
CA GLN A 314 -31.71 -9.15 13.62
C GLN A 314 -30.86 -8.21 14.48
N LYS A 315 -30.43 -8.64 15.66
CA LYS A 315 -29.49 -7.87 16.52
C LYS A 315 -28.15 -7.65 15.81
N GLN A 316 -27.59 -8.69 15.18
CA GLN A 316 -26.33 -8.61 14.45
C GLN A 316 -26.43 -7.66 13.25
N LYS A 317 -27.54 -7.69 12.50
CA LYS A 317 -27.82 -6.71 11.43
C LYS A 317 -27.87 -5.28 11.96
N LYS A 318 -28.47 -5.05 13.13
CA LYS A 318 -28.56 -3.72 13.73
C LYS A 318 -27.17 -3.21 14.13
N ILE A 319 -26.38 -4.03 14.80
CA ILE A 319 -24.99 -3.71 15.16
C ILE A 319 -24.17 -3.43 13.90
N PHE A 320 -24.26 -4.29 12.87
CA PHE A 320 -23.54 -4.08 11.61
C PHE A 320 -23.90 -2.74 10.96
N LYS A 321 -25.19 -2.40 10.93
CA LYS A 321 -25.66 -1.12 10.40
C LYS A 321 -25.11 0.06 11.21
N GLU A 322 -25.20 0.02 12.54
CA GLU A 322 -24.66 1.06 13.42
C GLU A 322 -23.15 1.23 13.26
N THR A 323 -22.39 0.13 13.16
CA THR A 323 -20.95 0.18 12.90
C THR A 323 -20.61 0.69 11.50
N SER A 324 -21.43 0.36 10.50
CA SER A 324 -21.28 0.87 9.14
C SER A 324 -21.55 2.38 9.08
N ASP A 325 -22.58 2.85 9.79
CA ASP A 325 -22.94 4.27 9.85
C ASP A 325 -21.86 5.07 10.60
N ASP A 326 -21.30 4.56 11.71
CA ASP A 326 -20.16 5.18 12.42
C ASP A 326 -18.90 5.24 11.53
N MET A 327 -18.58 4.16 10.81
CA MET A 327 -17.45 4.13 9.88
C MET A 327 -17.64 5.13 8.73
N ASN A 328 -18.84 5.20 8.15
CA ASN A 328 -19.18 6.17 7.11
C ASN A 328 -19.08 7.62 7.64
N GLN A 329 -19.52 7.86 8.88
CA GLN A 329 -19.40 9.18 9.51
C GLN A 329 -17.93 9.58 9.73
N LYS A 330 -17.08 8.64 10.18
CA LYS A 330 -15.63 8.87 10.32
C LYS A 330 -14.96 9.13 8.97
N LEU A 331 -15.34 8.40 7.94
CA LEU A 331 -14.83 8.60 6.57
C LEU A 331 -15.19 10.00 6.06
N LEU A 332 -16.42 10.47 6.30
CA LEU A 332 -16.85 11.81 5.89
C LEU A 332 -16.06 12.91 6.60
N LYS A 333 -15.84 12.78 7.92
CA LYS A 333 -15.01 13.73 8.69
C LYS A 333 -13.57 13.78 8.17
N PHE A 334 -12.99 12.61 7.89
CA PHE A 334 -11.65 12.53 7.32
C PHE A 334 -11.57 13.17 5.93
N GLN A 335 -12.59 12.97 5.07
CA GLN A 335 -12.67 13.64 3.77
C GLN A 335 -12.76 15.17 3.90
N GLU A 336 -13.51 15.68 4.87
CA GLU A 336 -13.59 17.13 5.16
C GLU A 336 -12.26 17.70 5.68
N GLU A 337 -11.56 16.97 6.55
CA GLU A 337 -10.23 17.36 7.06
C GLU A 337 -9.22 17.43 5.92
N VAL A 338 -9.17 16.41 5.05
CA VAL A 338 -8.29 16.39 3.87
C VAL A 338 -8.63 17.53 2.90
N ALA A 339 -9.92 17.87 2.74
CA ALA A 339 -10.33 18.98 1.89
C ALA A 339 -9.85 20.34 2.46
N LYS A 340 -9.96 20.55 3.77
CA LYS A 340 -9.47 21.76 4.46
C LYS A 340 -7.96 21.88 4.38
N GLU A 341 -7.22 20.79 4.60
CA GLU A 341 -5.76 20.79 4.46
C GLU A 341 -5.34 21.12 3.03
N ARG A 342 -6.03 20.56 2.02
CA ARG A 342 -5.78 20.88 0.62
C ARG A 342 -6.03 22.36 0.32
N GLU A 343 -7.08 22.95 0.86
CA GLU A 343 -7.39 24.38 0.70
C GLU A 343 -6.29 25.25 1.34
N ILE A 344 -5.82 24.91 2.54
CA ILE A 344 -4.72 25.62 3.21
C ILE A 344 -3.45 25.55 2.35
N LEU A 345 -3.06 24.36 1.89
CA LEU A 345 -1.88 24.19 1.05
C LEU A 345 -1.99 24.96 -0.28
N GLU A 346 -3.19 25.02 -0.86
CA GLU A 346 -3.45 25.80 -2.08
C GLU A 346 -3.31 27.31 -1.83
N THR A 347 -3.75 27.80 -0.67
CA THR A 347 -3.53 29.20 -0.27
C THR A 347 -2.06 29.52 -0.01
N GLU A 348 -1.34 28.67 0.72
CA GLU A 348 0.10 28.85 0.99
C GLU A 348 0.92 28.82 -0.30
N LEU A 349 0.58 27.92 -1.25
CA LEU A 349 1.23 27.87 -2.56
C LEU A 349 1.02 29.16 -3.34
N LYS A 350 -0.20 29.71 -3.32
CA LYS A 350 -0.52 30.97 -4.00
C LYS A 350 0.25 32.14 -3.39
N GLU A 351 0.33 32.22 -2.07
CA GLU A 351 1.11 33.25 -1.38
C GLU A 351 2.60 33.15 -1.72
N ALA A 352 3.17 31.94 -1.74
CA ALA A 352 4.55 31.72 -2.14
C ALA A 352 4.83 32.11 -3.60
N MET A 353 3.88 31.85 -4.51
CA MET A 353 3.98 32.31 -5.91
C MET A 353 3.95 33.84 -6.00
N ASP A 354 3.05 34.51 -5.28
CA ASP A 354 2.98 35.98 -5.24
C ASP A 354 4.26 36.60 -4.64
N GLU A 355 4.87 35.95 -3.65
CA GLU A 355 6.17 36.37 -3.10
C GLU A 355 7.32 36.18 -4.10
N LEU A 356 7.33 35.07 -4.83
CA LEU A 356 8.32 34.80 -5.87
C LEU A 356 8.26 35.85 -6.99
N ASP A 357 7.05 36.22 -7.44
CA ASP A 357 6.86 37.27 -8.45
C ASP A 357 7.36 38.63 -7.96
N LYS A 358 7.10 38.97 -6.68
CA LYS A 358 7.64 40.19 -6.06
C LYS A 358 9.16 40.18 -5.99
N LEU A 359 9.78 39.03 -5.72
CA LEU A 359 11.23 38.87 -5.69
C LEU A 359 11.83 38.99 -7.09
N HIS A 360 11.27 38.35 -8.11
CA HIS A 360 11.70 38.52 -9.50
C HIS A 360 11.59 39.96 -9.98
N ALA A 361 10.52 40.67 -9.59
CA ALA A 361 10.39 42.10 -9.91
C ALA A 361 11.47 42.97 -9.23
N LYS A 362 11.90 42.60 -8.01
CA LYS A 362 13.03 43.27 -7.32
C LYS A 362 14.37 42.90 -7.96
N GLU A 363 14.57 41.64 -8.30
CA GLU A 363 15.76 41.12 -8.99
C GLU A 363 15.99 41.86 -10.31
N SER A 364 14.96 41.98 -11.15
CA SER A 364 15.04 42.73 -12.42
C SER A 364 15.39 44.22 -12.22
N LYS A 365 14.96 44.84 -11.10
CA LYS A 365 15.34 46.21 -10.77
C LYS A 365 16.81 46.30 -10.33
N VAL A 366 17.28 45.36 -9.51
CA VAL A 366 18.67 45.29 -9.07
C VAL A 366 19.58 45.03 -10.26
N GLU A 367 19.23 44.10 -11.15
CA GLU A 367 19.97 43.79 -12.37
C GLU A 367 20.15 45.03 -13.26
N LYS A 368 19.08 45.82 -13.46
CA LYS A 368 19.17 47.09 -14.20
C LYS A 368 20.11 48.10 -13.55
N LEU A 369 20.08 48.22 -12.22
CA LEU A 369 20.99 49.10 -11.49
C LEU A 369 22.44 48.61 -11.58
N LEU A 370 22.64 47.29 -11.51
CA LEU A 370 23.96 46.67 -11.59
C LEU A 370 24.58 46.89 -12.96
N ASN A 371 23.83 46.67 -14.04
CA ASN A 371 24.27 46.97 -15.40
C ASN A 371 24.60 48.46 -15.59
N HIS A 372 23.85 49.37 -14.96
CA HIS A 372 24.14 50.80 -15.03
C HIS A 372 25.44 51.17 -14.30
N LEU A 373 25.66 50.60 -13.11
CA LEU A 373 26.90 50.78 -12.35
C LEU A 373 28.10 50.16 -13.07
N GLU A 374 27.93 48.99 -13.68
CA GLU A 374 28.97 48.32 -14.46
C GLU A 374 29.41 49.20 -15.64
N HIS A 375 28.48 49.70 -16.45
CA HIS A 375 28.80 50.64 -17.52
C HIS A 375 29.44 51.95 -17.04
N ALA A 376 28.98 52.50 -15.91
CA ALA A 376 29.60 53.69 -15.33
C ALA A 376 31.06 53.42 -14.94
N ASN A 377 31.32 52.28 -14.31
CA ASN A 377 32.64 51.85 -13.87
C ASN A 377 33.56 51.54 -15.07
N GLU A 378 33.04 50.92 -16.13
CA GLU A 378 33.74 50.74 -17.41
C GLU A 378 34.18 52.09 -17.98
N SER A 379 33.26 53.07 -18.06
CA SER A 379 33.60 54.41 -18.58
C SER A 379 34.64 55.14 -17.72
N GLN A 380 34.54 55.04 -16.39
CA GLN A 380 35.52 55.64 -15.48
C GLN A 380 36.88 54.98 -15.60
N ASN A 381 36.93 53.66 -15.78
CA ASN A 381 38.17 52.93 -15.98
C ASN A 381 38.84 53.29 -17.32
N GLU A 382 38.05 53.50 -18.38
CA GLU A 382 38.54 54.03 -19.65
C GLU A 382 39.12 55.46 -19.50
N GLU A 383 38.41 56.35 -18.80
CA GLU A 383 38.90 57.70 -18.50
C GLU A 383 40.20 57.69 -17.69
N LEU A 384 40.28 56.84 -16.65
CA LEU A 384 41.49 56.67 -15.83
C LEU A 384 42.66 56.16 -16.68
N SER A 385 42.44 55.18 -17.55
CA SER A 385 43.47 54.67 -18.47
C SER A 385 43.97 55.77 -19.41
N GLN A 386 43.07 56.63 -19.91
CA GLN A 386 43.46 57.79 -20.73
C GLN A 386 44.26 58.84 -19.94
N LEU A 387 43.91 59.10 -18.67
CA LEU A 387 44.67 60.01 -17.82
C LEU A 387 46.04 59.46 -17.47
N GLU A 388 46.14 58.16 -17.17
CA GLU A 388 47.41 57.50 -16.84
C GLU A 388 48.37 57.53 -18.03
N THR A 389 47.90 57.27 -19.25
CA THR A 389 48.73 57.40 -20.47
C THR A 389 49.16 58.85 -20.74
N LYS A 390 48.31 59.84 -20.46
CA LYS A 390 48.69 61.27 -20.54
C LYS A 390 49.75 61.63 -19.49
N LEU A 391 49.61 61.13 -18.26
CA LEU A 391 50.56 61.35 -17.17
C LEU A 391 51.92 60.74 -17.52
N GLN A 392 51.95 59.50 -18.00
CA GLN A 392 53.17 58.83 -18.46
C GLN A 392 53.86 59.59 -19.59
N ARG A 393 53.10 60.14 -20.55
CA ARG A 393 53.67 60.98 -21.61
C ARG A 393 54.31 62.25 -21.02
N LYS A 394 53.62 62.92 -20.10
CA LYS A 394 54.13 64.15 -19.46
C LYS A 394 55.34 63.89 -18.56
N SER A 395 55.39 62.77 -17.84
CA SER A 395 56.57 62.40 -17.06
C SER A 395 57.77 62.13 -17.95
N ALA A 396 57.58 61.43 -19.08
CA ALA A 396 58.65 61.21 -20.05
C ALA A 396 59.18 62.53 -20.65
N GLU A 397 58.29 63.47 -21.02
CA GLU A 397 58.68 64.80 -21.49
C GLU A 397 59.48 65.59 -20.42
N LEU A 398 59.08 65.49 -19.14
CA LEU A 398 59.81 66.13 -18.04
C LEU A 398 61.18 65.48 -17.78
N GLU A 399 61.29 64.15 -17.87
CA GLU A 399 62.56 63.44 -17.76
C GLU A 399 63.52 63.84 -18.89
N GLU A 400 63.02 63.94 -20.13
CA GLU A 400 63.81 64.41 -21.28
C GLU A 400 64.27 65.86 -21.08
N MET A 401 63.37 66.74 -20.62
CA MET A 401 63.72 68.13 -20.30
C MET A 401 64.78 68.19 -19.18
N ALA A 402 64.61 67.42 -18.10
CA ALA A 402 65.57 67.37 -16.99
C ALA A 402 66.93 66.86 -17.44
N ALA A 403 66.98 65.84 -18.31
CA ALA A 403 68.21 65.33 -18.91
C ALA A 403 68.89 66.40 -19.79
N SER A 404 68.11 67.12 -20.61
CA SER A 404 68.63 68.23 -21.42
C SER A 404 69.20 69.37 -20.56
N HIS A 405 68.50 69.73 -19.47
CA HIS A 405 68.94 70.74 -18.49
C HIS A 405 70.21 70.32 -17.77
N LYS A 406 70.33 69.04 -17.38
CA LYS A 406 71.53 68.48 -16.78
C LYS A 406 72.73 68.63 -17.74
N ASN A 407 72.57 68.24 -19.00
CA ASN A 407 73.63 68.38 -20.01
C ASN A 407 74.05 69.85 -20.22
N ILE A 408 73.10 70.80 -20.21
CA ILE A 408 73.40 72.23 -20.33
C ILE A 408 74.16 72.73 -19.09
N THR A 409 73.72 72.35 -17.90
CA THR A 409 74.38 72.71 -16.63
C THR A 409 75.80 72.15 -16.58
N GLU A 410 76.01 70.90 -17.01
CA GLU A 410 77.34 70.28 -17.09
C GLU A 410 78.27 71.05 -18.04
N LYS A 411 77.79 71.43 -19.24
CA LYS A 411 78.56 72.28 -20.16
C LYS A 411 78.89 73.65 -19.58
N LEU A 412 77.93 74.31 -18.94
CA LEU A 412 78.18 75.60 -18.27
C LEU A 412 79.19 75.46 -17.13
N GLN A 413 79.13 74.38 -16.36
CA GLN A 413 80.10 74.08 -15.31
C GLN A 413 81.50 73.84 -15.88
N GLU A 414 81.62 73.11 -17.00
CA GLU A 414 82.88 72.92 -17.72
C GLU A 414 83.46 74.25 -18.21
N GLU A 415 82.64 75.11 -18.83
CA GLU A 415 83.05 76.45 -19.27
C GLU A 415 83.50 77.33 -18.08
N TYR A 416 82.76 77.30 -16.98
CA TYR A 416 83.14 78.00 -15.74
C TYR A 416 84.47 77.50 -15.19
N ASN A 417 84.67 76.19 -15.09
CA ASN A 417 85.91 75.59 -14.62
C ASN A 417 87.10 75.96 -15.54
N GLN A 418 86.89 75.96 -16.86
CA GLN A 418 87.90 76.41 -17.83
C GLN A 418 88.25 77.89 -17.63
N LEU A 419 87.27 78.75 -17.43
CA LEU A 419 87.49 80.17 -17.17
C LEU A 419 88.23 80.39 -15.85
N GLN A 420 87.85 79.67 -14.79
CA GLN A 420 88.50 79.72 -13.49
C GLN A 420 89.96 79.26 -13.56
N PHE A 421 90.26 78.20 -14.33
CA PHE A 421 91.61 77.74 -14.56
C PHE A 421 92.47 78.81 -15.23
N LYS A 422 91.98 79.42 -16.33
CA LYS A 422 92.66 80.54 -17.00
C LYS A 422 92.88 81.73 -16.07
N PHE A 423 91.89 82.06 -15.25
CA PHE A 423 92.01 83.13 -14.26
C PHE A 423 93.12 82.81 -13.24
N GLY A 424 93.20 81.55 -12.80
CA GLY A 424 94.29 81.04 -11.97
C GLY A 424 95.66 81.17 -12.62
N GLU A 425 95.80 80.78 -13.89
CA GLU A 425 97.04 80.97 -14.67
C GLU A 425 97.45 82.45 -14.69
N THR A 426 96.54 83.36 -15.08
CA THR A 426 96.83 84.80 -15.10
C THR A 426 97.19 85.36 -13.72
N ALA A 427 96.57 84.87 -12.65
CA ALA A 427 96.91 85.26 -11.29
C ALA A 427 98.33 84.78 -10.90
N THR A 428 98.73 83.57 -11.29
CA THR A 428 100.10 83.07 -11.06
C THR A 428 101.13 83.84 -11.88
N GLU A 429 100.82 84.18 -13.14
CA GLU A 429 101.66 85.06 -13.96
C GLU A 429 101.84 86.44 -13.32
N PHE A 430 100.74 87.02 -12.81
CA PHE A 430 100.78 88.31 -12.12
C PHE A 430 101.59 88.25 -10.81
N GLU A 431 101.45 87.19 -10.02
CA GLU A 431 102.23 87.03 -8.78
C GLU A 431 103.72 86.79 -9.10
N ASN A 432 104.04 86.01 -10.14
CA ASN A 432 105.41 85.84 -10.62
C ASN A 432 106.02 87.16 -11.10
N TYR A 433 105.25 87.96 -11.85
CA TYR A 433 105.66 89.30 -12.28
C TYR A 433 105.91 90.21 -11.08
N LYS A 434 105.03 90.20 -10.08
CA LYS A 434 105.20 90.94 -8.83
C LYS A 434 106.45 90.50 -8.05
N VAL A 435 106.72 89.20 -7.95
CA VAL A 435 107.95 88.67 -7.34
C VAL A 435 109.19 89.16 -8.11
N CYS A 436 109.19 89.06 -9.44
CA CYS A 436 110.27 89.54 -10.29
C CYS A 436 110.51 91.05 -10.11
N MET A 437 109.44 91.85 -10.08
CA MET A 437 109.50 93.28 -9.80
C MET A 437 110.03 93.58 -8.39
N THR A 438 109.62 92.81 -7.37
CA THR A 438 110.18 92.98 -6.02
C THR A 438 111.65 92.59 -5.94
N GLN A 439 112.08 91.54 -6.65
CA GLN A 439 113.49 91.17 -6.77
C GLN A 439 114.30 92.27 -7.45
N GLU A 440 113.81 92.84 -8.55
CA GLU A 440 114.42 93.98 -9.23
C GLU A 440 114.54 95.19 -8.29
N ILE A 441 113.47 95.52 -7.53
CA ILE A 441 113.50 96.57 -6.49
C ILE A 441 114.56 96.25 -5.42
N THR A 442 114.74 94.98 -5.01
CA THR A 442 115.78 94.63 -4.04
C THR A 442 117.20 94.73 -4.60
N CYS A 443 117.43 94.36 -5.86
CA CYS A 443 118.70 94.55 -6.54
C CYS A 443 119.03 96.05 -6.67
N LEU A 444 118.07 96.87 -7.08
CA LEU A 444 118.22 98.33 -7.13
C LEU A 444 118.46 98.94 -5.75
N LYS A 445 117.87 98.38 -4.67
CA LYS A 445 118.19 98.78 -3.29
C LYS A 445 119.59 98.38 -2.86
N GLN A 446 120.10 97.22 -3.29
CA GLN A 446 121.48 96.80 -3.02
C GLN A 446 122.48 97.66 -3.80
N ASP A 447 122.21 97.97 -5.07
CA ASP A 447 123.00 98.90 -5.87
C ASP A 447 122.99 100.31 -5.26
N LYS A 448 121.82 100.76 -4.77
CA LYS A 448 121.69 101.99 -3.98
C LYS A 448 122.55 101.94 -2.72
N ALA A 449 122.56 100.83 -1.98
CA ALA A 449 123.38 100.69 -0.77
C ALA A 449 124.90 100.71 -1.07
N ILE A 450 125.34 100.08 -2.17
CA ILE A 450 126.75 100.10 -2.62
C ILE A 450 127.16 101.50 -3.11
N LEU A 451 126.23 102.25 -3.71
CA LEU A 451 126.42 103.67 -4.03
C LEU A 451 126.39 104.56 -2.79
N GLU A 452 125.54 104.27 -1.80
CA GLU A 452 125.51 104.95 -0.50
C GLU A 452 126.80 104.70 0.30
N GLU A 453 127.38 103.50 0.26
CA GLU A 453 128.69 103.18 0.87
C GLU A 453 129.83 103.98 0.23
N LYS A 454 129.83 104.14 -1.11
CA LYS A 454 130.77 105.02 -1.85
C LYS A 454 130.51 106.52 -1.64
N LEU A 455 129.27 106.92 -1.32
CA LEU A 455 128.92 108.30 -1.00
C LEU A 455 129.31 108.66 0.45
N THR A 456 129.30 107.70 1.37
CA THR A 456 129.70 107.89 2.78
C THR A 456 131.22 108.05 3.00
N GLU A 457 132.05 107.67 2.03
CA GLU A 457 133.49 107.96 2.04
C GLU A 457 133.80 109.37 1.49
N MET A 458 132.89 109.95 0.71
CA MET A 458 133.08 111.27 0.06
C MET A 458 132.33 112.43 0.75
N SER A 459 131.47 112.14 1.73
CA SER A 459 130.73 113.17 2.48
C SER A 459 131.04 113.14 3.99
N ARG A 460 132.35 113.17 4.33
CA ARG A 460 132.88 113.66 5.61
C ARG A 460 132.97 115.20 5.66
N THR A 461 132.18 115.89 4.84
CA THR A 461 132.16 117.35 4.77
C THR A 461 130.72 117.82 4.62
N VAL A 462 130.28 118.67 5.55
CA VAL A 462 128.99 119.39 5.62
C VAL A 462 127.90 118.77 6.51
N GLU A 463 128.03 119.07 7.81
CA GLU A 463 127.07 119.78 8.68
C GLU A 463 125.54 119.77 8.41
N ASN A 464 124.82 119.40 9.49
CA ASN A 464 123.73 120.14 10.16
C ASN A 464 122.24 120.02 9.74
N VAL A 465 121.41 119.75 10.79
CA VAL A 465 119.98 120.11 11.06
C VAL A 465 118.90 119.23 10.39
N THR A 466 118.27 118.25 11.09
CA THR A 466 117.01 118.27 11.92
C THR A 466 115.75 118.81 11.18
N HIS A 467 114.50 118.32 11.29
CA HIS A 467 113.63 117.83 12.39
C HIS A 467 112.29 117.29 11.76
N ALA A 468 111.79 116.06 12.01
CA ALA A 468 110.81 115.55 13.00
C ALA A 468 109.30 115.92 12.87
N MET A 469 108.41 114.91 13.09
CA MET A 469 107.06 114.86 13.73
C MET A 469 106.19 113.75 13.07
N GLN A 470 105.64 112.68 13.71
CA GLN A 470 104.61 112.53 14.78
C GLN A 470 103.29 113.24 14.44
N GLU A 471 102.07 112.66 14.38
CA GLU A 471 101.33 111.62 15.13
C GLU A 471 100.09 111.14 14.33
N GLU A 472 99.53 109.95 14.61
CA GLU A 472 98.09 109.68 14.37
C GLU A 472 97.52 108.64 15.36
N GLN A 473 96.68 109.12 16.27
CA GLN A 473 95.84 108.31 17.15
C GLN A 473 94.47 109.00 17.30
N HIS A 474 93.56 108.82 16.34
CA HIS A 474 92.13 109.14 16.48
C HIS A 474 91.29 108.25 15.53
N ALA A 475 91.06 106.99 15.92
CA ALA A 475 90.13 106.09 15.21
C ALA A 475 89.63 104.92 16.09
N LYS A 476 89.25 105.17 17.36
CA LYS A 476 88.75 104.11 18.26
C LYS A 476 87.42 104.41 18.99
N GLU A 477 86.86 105.61 18.87
CA GLU A 477 85.68 106.02 19.64
C GLU A 477 84.34 105.84 18.87
N ASP A 478 84.34 105.95 17.54
CA ASP A 478 83.11 105.87 16.73
C ASP A 478 82.65 104.42 16.44
N TYR A 479 83.56 103.44 16.52
CA TYR A 479 83.27 102.02 16.25
C TYR A 479 82.48 101.33 17.38
N MET A 480 82.67 101.77 18.64
CA MET A 480 81.95 101.18 19.77
C MET A 480 80.49 101.66 19.86
N ARG A 481 80.17 102.83 19.28
CA ARG A 481 78.81 103.41 19.35
C ARG A 481 77.84 102.79 18.35
N THR A 482 78.33 102.41 17.17
CA THR A 482 77.53 101.75 16.11
C THR A 482 77.22 100.29 16.44
N LEU A 483 78.13 99.57 17.12
CA LEU A 483 77.94 98.17 17.50
C LEU A 483 76.83 97.98 18.55
N LEU A 484 76.70 98.92 19.50
CA LEU A 484 75.72 98.87 20.57
C LEU A 484 74.27 99.10 20.06
N ASP A 485 74.07 99.95 19.05
CA ASP A 485 72.75 100.21 18.45
C ASP A 485 72.24 99.00 17.64
N SER A 486 73.12 98.33 16.90
CA SER A 486 72.80 97.08 16.21
C SER A 486 72.45 95.94 17.17
N GLN A 487 73.17 95.80 18.28
CA GLN A 487 72.87 94.80 19.31
C GLN A 487 71.48 95.01 19.94
N THR A 488 71.09 96.27 20.15
CA THR A 488 69.80 96.62 20.76
C THR A 488 68.61 96.34 19.82
N LYS A 489 68.77 96.56 18.51
CA LYS A 489 67.73 96.25 17.51
C LYS A 489 67.50 94.74 17.32
N ILE A 490 68.55 93.93 17.42
CA ILE A 490 68.44 92.47 17.36
C ILE A 490 67.62 91.96 18.55
N ALA A 491 67.93 92.44 19.77
CA ALA A 491 67.21 92.04 20.98
C ALA A 491 65.71 92.37 20.94
N LEU A 492 65.32 93.50 20.34
CA LEU A 492 63.90 93.86 20.16
C LEU A 492 63.18 92.97 19.13
N LYS A 493 63.88 92.56 18.06
CA LYS A 493 63.32 91.66 17.04
C LYS A 493 63.18 90.23 17.56
N ASP A 494 64.11 89.77 18.39
CA ASP A 494 64.02 88.47 19.06
C ASP A 494 62.81 88.42 20.01
N ALA A 495 62.53 89.50 20.75
CA ALA A 495 61.36 89.60 21.62
C ALA A 495 60.03 89.55 20.83
N GLU A 496 59.91 90.25 19.70
CA GLU A 496 58.72 90.15 18.82
C GLU A 496 58.54 88.74 18.24
N ILE A 497 59.64 88.06 17.88
CA ILE A 497 59.60 86.70 17.37
C ILE A 497 59.09 85.73 18.45
N ASP A 498 59.52 85.90 19.69
CA ASP A 498 59.09 85.03 20.80
C ASP A 498 57.62 85.25 21.17
N GLU A 499 57.12 86.49 21.12
CA GLU A 499 55.70 86.81 21.33
C GLU A 499 54.80 86.20 20.22
N ILE A 500 55.25 86.23 18.96
CA ILE A 500 54.56 85.59 17.82
C ILE A 500 54.57 84.05 17.97
N LYS A 501 55.70 83.46 18.38
CA LYS A 501 55.77 82.02 18.65
C LYS A 501 54.80 81.63 19.75
N GLU A 502 54.71 82.39 20.83
CA GLU A 502 53.82 82.12 21.96
C GLU A 502 52.33 82.23 21.58
N LEU A 503 51.96 83.20 20.74
CA LEU A 503 50.62 83.27 20.17
C LEU A 503 50.30 82.08 19.25
N SER A 504 51.27 81.66 18.43
CA SER A 504 51.09 80.52 17.52
C SER A 504 50.97 79.19 18.28
N THR A 505 51.74 79.00 19.35
CA THR A 505 51.68 77.81 20.19
C THR A 505 50.36 77.75 20.96
N MET A 506 49.85 78.89 21.46
CA MET A 506 48.50 78.97 22.04
C MET A 506 47.40 78.60 21.05
N GLN A 507 47.47 79.07 19.80
CA GLN A 507 46.49 78.72 18.77
C GLN A 507 46.54 77.22 18.41
N ILE A 508 47.74 76.65 18.26
CA ILE A 508 47.92 75.22 18.00
C ILE A 508 47.36 74.39 19.15
N ALA A 509 47.64 74.76 20.40
CA ALA A 509 47.14 74.07 21.58
C ALA A 509 45.60 74.13 21.67
N ASN A 510 44.97 75.26 21.34
CA ASN A 510 43.52 75.39 21.33
C ASN A 510 42.86 74.53 20.23
N LEU A 511 43.44 74.49 19.03
CA LEU A 511 42.97 73.63 17.94
C LEU A 511 43.14 72.14 18.29
N GLN A 512 44.26 71.75 18.90
CA GLN A 512 44.48 70.38 19.39
C GLN A 512 43.43 70.00 20.45
N ALA A 513 43.14 70.87 21.42
CA ALA A 513 42.14 70.61 22.45
C ALA A 513 40.72 70.42 21.88
N LYS A 514 40.33 71.22 20.88
CA LYS A 514 39.04 71.05 20.20
C LYS A 514 38.94 69.74 19.43
N LEU A 515 40.04 69.32 18.79
CA LEU A 515 40.10 68.08 18.02
C LEU A 515 40.03 66.84 18.92
N GLU A 516 40.71 66.90 20.08
CA GLU A 516 40.63 65.89 21.14
C GLU A 516 39.19 65.78 21.68
N GLN A 517 38.54 66.91 21.97
CA GLN A 517 37.17 66.94 22.48
C GLN A 517 36.16 66.33 21.47
N GLN A 518 36.29 66.63 20.18
CA GLN A 518 35.46 66.03 19.14
C GLN A 518 35.70 64.53 18.99
N SER A 519 36.96 64.09 19.08
CA SER A 519 37.35 62.68 19.06
C SER A 519 36.69 61.92 20.23
N GLU A 520 36.76 62.46 21.44
CA GLU A 520 36.14 61.86 22.63
C GLU A 520 34.61 61.78 22.52
N GLU A 521 33.95 62.80 21.97
CA GLU A 521 32.50 62.79 21.74
C GLU A 521 32.08 61.74 20.70
N LEU A 522 32.81 61.62 19.60
CA LEU A 522 32.56 60.58 18.59
C LEU A 522 32.77 59.19 19.17
N ASN A 523 33.82 59.01 19.97
CA ASN A 523 34.11 57.73 20.61
C ASN A 523 33.02 57.34 21.63
N LYS A 524 32.50 58.31 22.40
CA LYS A 524 31.34 58.10 23.30
C LYS A 524 30.08 57.69 22.52
N LYS A 525 29.79 58.33 21.37
CA LYS A 525 28.65 57.96 20.51
C LYS A 525 28.79 56.54 19.94
N LEU A 526 29.97 56.19 19.44
CA LEU A 526 30.27 54.84 18.94
C LEU A 526 30.12 53.78 20.03
N GLU A 527 30.55 54.06 21.26
CA GLU A 527 30.43 53.12 22.36
C GLU A 527 28.96 52.88 22.78
N ILE A 528 28.12 53.92 22.71
CA ILE A 528 26.67 53.80 22.95
C ILE A 528 26.02 52.95 21.85
N GLU A 529 26.31 53.21 20.57
CA GLU A 529 25.79 52.42 19.46
C GLU A 529 26.24 50.95 19.55
N ARG A 530 27.51 50.69 19.89
CA ARG A 530 28.04 49.33 20.11
C ARG A 530 27.28 48.61 21.22
N LYS A 531 26.98 49.27 22.33
CA LYS A 531 26.18 48.70 23.42
C LYS A 531 24.75 48.40 22.97
N ALA A 532 24.10 49.33 22.27
CA ALA A 532 22.75 49.14 21.76
C ALA A 532 22.67 47.97 20.75
N ILE A 533 23.63 47.88 19.81
CA ILE A 533 23.72 46.76 18.87
C ILE A 533 23.93 45.44 19.61
N LYS A 534 24.83 45.41 20.61
CA LYS A 534 25.11 44.20 21.39
C LYS A 534 23.88 43.74 22.19
N GLU A 535 23.11 44.65 22.77
CA GLU A 535 21.87 44.35 23.46
C GLU A 535 20.78 43.84 22.51
N THR A 536 20.64 44.46 21.34
CA THR A 536 19.67 44.06 20.30
C THR A 536 19.98 42.65 19.79
N ILE A 537 21.24 42.41 19.43
CA ILE A 537 21.74 41.08 19.03
C ILE A 537 21.53 40.05 20.16
N GLY A 538 21.82 40.42 21.41
CA GLY A 538 21.60 39.56 22.57
C GLY A 538 20.12 39.20 22.77
N ALA A 539 19.22 40.15 22.57
CA ALA A 539 17.78 39.93 22.65
C ALA A 539 17.28 39.00 21.54
N ASP A 540 17.75 39.20 20.30
CA ASP A 540 17.42 38.35 19.16
C ASP A 540 17.92 36.92 19.33
N TYR A 541 19.17 36.72 19.77
CA TYR A 541 19.68 35.38 20.09
C TYR A 541 18.85 34.71 21.17
N LYS A 542 18.44 35.44 22.22
CA LYS A 542 17.61 34.90 23.30
C LYS A 542 16.21 34.54 22.81
N LYS A 543 15.64 35.31 21.88
CA LYS A 543 14.36 35.01 21.23
C LYS A 543 14.48 33.76 20.35
N ASN A 544 15.51 33.67 19.54
CA ASN A 544 15.79 32.51 18.68
C ASN A 544 16.02 31.23 19.49
N ILE A 545 16.75 31.29 20.60
CA ILE A 545 16.93 30.13 21.48
C ILE A 545 15.59 29.63 22.03
N LYS A 546 14.68 30.55 22.39
CA LYS A 546 13.34 30.18 22.87
C LYS A 546 12.49 29.53 21.76
N THR A 547 12.52 30.06 20.54
CA THR A 547 11.78 29.48 19.41
C THR A 547 12.30 28.11 19.03
N TRP A 548 13.63 27.93 18.91
CA TRP A 548 14.24 26.63 18.63
C TRP A 548 13.95 25.60 19.73
N ARG A 549 13.94 26.02 21.00
CA ARG A 549 13.57 25.14 22.11
C ARG A 549 12.11 24.67 21.98
N ALA A 550 11.18 25.58 21.72
CA ALA A 550 9.77 25.24 21.55
C ALA A 550 9.57 24.27 20.36
N LEU A 551 10.20 24.55 19.21
CA LEU A 551 10.14 23.67 18.03
C LEU A 551 10.72 22.28 18.30
N TYR A 552 11.83 22.20 19.05
CA TYR A 552 12.43 20.92 19.44
C TYR A 552 11.52 20.14 20.39
N GLU A 553 10.91 20.83 21.35
CA GLU A 553 9.99 20.22 22.31
C GLU A 553 8.73 19.71 21.63
N ASP A 554 8.16 20.46 20.69
CA ASP A 554 7.04 20.03 19.86
C ASP A 554 7.40 18.84 18.97
N LEU A 555 8.56 18.86 18.33
CA LEU A 555 9.03 17.74 17.53
C LEU A 555 9.23 16.50 18.40
N SER A 556 9.84 16.65 19.57
CA SER A 556 10.01 15.58 20.55
C SER A 556 8.65 14.99 20.97
N ASN A 557 7.66 15.85 21.25
CA ASN A 557 6.31 15.43 21.60
C ASN A 557 5.60 14.70 20.45
N LYS A 558 5.82 15.12 19.19
CA LYS A 558 5.31 14.42 18.01
C LYS A 558 6.00 13.07 17.77
N VAL A 559 7.29 12.94 18.09
CA VAL A 559 8.07 11.71 17.90
C VAL A 559 7.79 10.66 19.00
N LYS A 560 7.50 11.11 20.22
CA LYS A 560 7.24 10.25 21.39
C LYS A 560 6.16 9.16 21.19
N PRO A 561 4.98 9.42 20.60
CA PRO A 561 3.98 8.38 20.36
C PRO A 561 4.47 7.33 19.35
N PHE A 562 5.25 7.73 18.33
CA PHE A 562 5.84 6.76 17.39
C PHE A 562 6.89 5.89 18.07
N GLN A 563 7.68 6.45 18.99
CA GLN A 563 8.60 5.66 19.81
C GLN A 563 7.85 4.63 20.66
N GLN A 564 6.78 5.04 21.34
CA GLN A 564 5.95 4.13 22.14
C GLN A 564 5.29 3.04 21.29
N GLN A 565 4.86 3.38 20.06
CA GLN A 565 4.30 2.42 19.13
C GLN A 565 5.36 1.41 18.65
N LEU A 566 6.59 1.85 18.38
CA LEU A 566 7.71 0.96 18.05
C LEU A 566 8.05 0.02 19.20
N ASP A 567 8.10 0.55 20.43
CA ASP A 567 8.36 -0.25 21.63
C ASP A 567 7.25 -1.31 21.82
N ALA A 568 5.98 -0.94 21.56
CA ALA A 568 4.85 -1.87 21.63
C ALA A 568 4.93 -2.97 20.56
N TYR A 569 5.27 -2.62 19.31
CA TYR A 569 5.48 -3.62 18.26
C TYR A 569 6.67 -4.54 18.55
N GLU A 570 7.75 -4.01 19.13
CA GLU A 570 8.89 -4.84 19.55
C GLU A 570 8.47 -5.81 20.65
N ALA A 571 7.68 -5.35 21.63
CA ALA A 571 7.12 -6.21 22.67
C ALA A 571 6.20 -7.30 22.10
N GLU A 572 5.29 -6.97 21.19
CA GLU A 572 4.39 -7.92 20.53
C GLU A 572 5.17 -8.95 19.70
N ARG A 573 6.16 -8.50 18.92
CA ARG A 573 7.05 -9.40 18.17
C ARG A 573 7.76 -10.38 19.10
N ASN A 574 8.26 -9.92 20.24
CA ASN A 574 8.94 -10.77 21.20
C ASN A 574 7.97 -11.77 21.85
N ALA A 575 6.75 -11.35 22.18
CA ALA A 575 5.71 -12.23 22.70
C ALA A 575 5.35 -13.34 21.69
N LEU A 576 5.09 -12.97 20.43
CA LEU A 576 4.79 -13.93 19.36
C LEU A 576 5.95 -14.88 19.10
N LEU A 577 7.20 -14.40 19.15
CA LEU A 577 8.37 -15.25 18.99
C LEU A 577 8.47 -16.28 20.13
N ASN A 578 8.17 -15.86 21.36
CA ASN A 578 8.17 -16.75 22.52
C ASN A 578 7.03 -17.78 22.44
N GLU A 579 5.82 -17.37 22.03
CA GLU A 579 4.70 -18.30 21.80
C GLU A 579 5.00 -19.28 20.67
N HIS A 580 5.60 -18.81 19.57
CA HIS A 580 6.05 -19.71 18.50
C HIS A 580 7.09 -20.70 19.03
N GLY A 581 8.03 -20.24 19.85
CA GLY A 581 9.00 -21.11 20.54
C GLY A 581 8.30 -22.19 21.37
N ALA A 582 7.36 -21.79 22.23
CA ALA A 582 6.60 -22.70 23.10
C ALA A 582 5.76 -23.71 22.30
N THR A 583 5.02 -23.26 21.30
CA THR A 583 4.22 -24.14 20.43
C THR A 583 5.08 -25.07 19.59
N GLN A 584 6.25 -24.63 19.13
CA GLN A 584 7.21 -25.49 18.43
C GLN A 584 7.79 -26.54 19.37
N GLU A 585 8.06 -26.21 20.62
CA GLU A 585 8.47 -27.18 21.64
C GLU A 585 7.38 -28.21 21.94
N GLU A 586 6.12 -27.79 22.06
CA GLU A 586 4.99 -28.71 22.22
C GLU A 586 4.80 -29.61 21.00
N LEU A 587 4.89 -29.05 19.79
CA LEU A 587 4.85 -29.82 18.55
C LEU A 587 5.98 -30.85 18.48
N ASN A 588 7.20 -30.47 18.91
CA ASN A 588 8.32 -31.39 18.99
C ASN A 588 8.05 -32.51 20.01
N LYS A 589 7.50 -32.20 21.18
CA LYS A 589 7.11 -33.21 22.19
C LYS A 589 6.07 -34.18 21.65
N ILE A 590 5.04 -33.69 20.94
CA ILE A 590 4.03 -34.54 20.30
C ILE A 590 4.65 -35.37 19.18
N SER A 591 5.51 -34.78 18.34
CA SER A 591 6.24 -35.49 17.29
C SER A 591 7.11 -36.61 17.86
N ASP A 592 7.80 -36.36 18.97
CA ASP A 592 8.61 -37.36 19.67
C ASP A 592 7.75 -38.44 20.31
N ALA A 593 6.62 -38.08 20.92
CA ALA A 593 5.65 -39.04 21.45
C ALA A 593 5.05 -39.90 20.33
N TYR A 594 4.72 -39.30 19.19
CA TYR A 594 4.20 -39.97 18.00
C TYR A 594 5.25 -40.92 17.40
N ALA A 595 6.50 -40.47 17.28
CA ALA A 595 7.62 -41.30 16.81
C ALA A 595 7.93 -42.47 17.76
N LYS A 596 7.76 -42.28 19.08
CA LYS A 596 7.85 -43.36 20.09
C LYS A 596 6.69 -44.34 19.96
N LEU A 597 5.45 -43.85 19.82
CA LEU A 597 4.24 -44.66 19.71
C LEU A 597 4.23 -45.55 18.47
N LEU A 598 4.82 -45.07 17.38
CA LEU A 598 4.82 -45.78 16.10
C LEU A 598 5.99 -46.77 15.89
N GLY A 599 6.83 -46.99 16.91
CA GLY A 599 7.85 -48.05 16.89
C GLY A 599 9.05 -47.73 15.99
N HIS A 600 10.22 -47.63 16.62
CA HIS A 600 11.35 -46.86 16.09
C HIS A 600 12.20 -47.50 14.96
N GLN A 601 11.71 -48.50 14.21
CA GLN A 601 12.55 -49.21 13.22
C GLN A 601 12.13 -49.02 11.75
N ASN A 602 10.84 -49.03 11.42
CA ASN A 602 10.38 -48.89 10.02
C ASN A 602 10.08 -47.42 9.65
N GLN A 603 9.69 -46.60 10.64
CA GLN A 603 9.36 -45.20 10.39
C GLN A 603 10.55 -44.27 10.19
N LYS A 604 11.71 -44.55 10.79
CA LYS A 604 12.91 -43.72 10.58
C LYS A 604 13.33 -43.70 9.11
N GLN A 605 13.18 -44.83 8.41
CA GLN A 605 13.40 -44.91 6.96
C GLN A 605 12.31 -44.17 6.18
N LYS A 606 11.03 -44.35 6.54
CA LYS A 606 9.92 -43.64 5.90
C LYS A 606 10.02 -42.11 6.10
N ILE A 607 10.42 -41.64 7.27
CA ILE A 607 10.67 -40.23 7.57
C ILE A 607 11.85 -39.71 6.75
N LYS A 608 12.97 -40.46 6.65
CA LYS A 608 14.08 -40.08 5.76
C LYS A 608 13.66 -39.98 4.30
N HIS A 609 12.88 -40.94 3.80
CA HIS A 609 12.34 -40.89 2.43
C HIS A 609 11.37 -39.73 2.23
N VAL A 610 10.49 -39.45 3.19
CA VAL A 610 9.56 -38.32 3.15
C VAL A 610 10.31 -36.98 3.23
N MET A 611 11.38 -36.89 4.02
CA MET A 611 12.26 -35.71 4.06
C MET A 611 12.99 -35.53 2.74
N LYS A 612 13.56 -36.59 2.16
CA LYS A 612 14.22 -36.53 0.85
C LYS A 612 13.24 -36.11 -0.25
N LEU A 613 12.02 -36.64 -0.25
CA LEU A 613 10.95 -36.23 -1.17
C LEU A 613 10.55 -34.77 -0.96
N LYS A 614 10.49 -34.28 0.28
CA LYS A 614 10.23 -32.85 0.55
C LYS A 614 11.37 -31.98 0.02
N GLU A 615 12.61 -32.39 0.21
CA GLU A 615 13.80 -31.66 -0.25
C GLU A 615 13.89 -31.64 -1.79
N GLU A 616 13.67 -32.78 -2.45
CA GLU A 616 13.55 -32.87 -3.90
C GLU A 616 12.38 -32.03 -4.43
N ASN A 617 11.22 -32.02 -3.74
CA ASN A 617 10.08 -31.18 -4.12
C ASN A 617 10.41 -29.68 -3.98
N THR A 618 11.15 -29.28 -2.95
CA THR A 618 11.62 -27.90 -2.82
C THR A 618 12.63 -27.53 -3.91
N GLN A 619 13.52 -28.46 -4.28
CA GLN A 619 14.49 -28.25 -5.37
C GLN A 619 13.78 -28.11 -6.72
N LEU A 620 12.82 -29.01 -7.03
CA LEU A 620 12.00 -28.93 -8.24
C LEU A 620 11.21 -27.62 -8.31
N LYS A 621 10.65 -27.15 -7.18
CA LYS A 621 9.98 -25.85 -7.12
C LYS A 621 10.93 -24.69 -7.44
N GLN A 622 12.16 -24.73 -6.92
CA GLN A 622 13.17 -23.72 -7.25
C GLN A 622 13.55 -23.77 -8.72
N ASP A 623 13.69 -24.95 -9.32
CA ASP A 623 14.03 -25.09 -10.73
C ASP A 623 12.87 -24.68 -11.65
N VAL A 624 11.62 -24.95 -11.27
CA VAL A 624 10.42 -24.40 -11.94
C VAL A 624 10.41 -22.87 -11.89
N LEU A 625 10.78 -22.26 -10.75
CA LEU A 625 10.89 -20.81 -10.65
C LEU A 625 11.99 -20.26 -11.56
N LYS A 626 13.17 -20.89 -11.61
CA LYS A 626 14.26 -20.50 -12.52
C LYS A 626 13.82 -20.60 -13.99
N LEU A 627 13.17 -21.70 -14.38
CA LEU A 627 12.67 -21.90 -15.73
C LEU A 627 11.58 -20.87 -16.09
N ARG A 628 10.67 -20.52 -15.15
CA ARG A 628 9.70 -19.45 -15.37
C ARG A 628 10.36 -18.09 -15.60
N VAL A 629 11.40 -17.77 -14.84
CA VAL A 629 12.18 -16.54 -15.04
C VAL A 629 12.86 -16.55 -16.42
N GLN A 630 13.42 -17.69 -16.83
CA GLN A 630 14.05 -17.82 -18.14
C GLN A 630 13.03 -17.67 -19.29
N VAL A 631 11.86 -18.30 -19.18
CA VAL A 631 10.76 -18.13 -20.15
C VAL A 631 10.27 -16.68 -20.19
N ALA A 632 10.18 -15.99 -19.06
CA ALA A 632 9.81 -14.57 -19.03
C ALA A 632 10.85 -13.70 -19.77
N LYS A 633 12.14 -13.98 -19.59
CA LYS A 633 13.21 -13.29 -20.32
C LYS A 633 13.16 -13.58 -21.82
N GLU A 634 12.91 -14.82 -22.22
CA GLU A 634 12.76 -15.19 -23.64
C GLU A 634 11.51 -14.55 -24.27
N LYS A 635 10.40 -14.46 -23.52
CA LYS A 635 9.20 -13.74 -23.97
C LYS A 635 9.48 -12.24 -24.16
N GLN A 636 10.14 -11.60 -23.21
CA GLN A 636 10.55 -10.20 -23.34
C GLN A 636 11.46 -10.00 -24.55
N ALA A 637 12.49 -10.83 -24.72
CA ALA A 637 13.39 -10.75 -25.87
C ALA A 637 12.64 -10.98 -27.20
N ARG A 638 11.64 -11.86 -27.21
CA ARG A 638 10.78 -12.07 -28.38
C ARG A 638 9.87 -10.86 -28.65
N GLU A 639 9.33 -10.22 -27.62
CA GLU A 639 8.56 -8.97 -27.74
C GLU A 639 9.45 -7.84 -28.27
N ASP A 640 10.65 -7.65 -27.73
CA ASP A 640 11.60 -6.65 -28.20
C ASP A 640 11.99 -6.88 -29.68
N LEU A 641 12.20 -8.15 -30.09
CA LEU A 641 12.44 -8.50 -31.48
C LEU A 641 11.20 -8.29 -32.36
N GLN A 642 10.00 -8.54 -31.83
CA GLN A 642 8.74 -8.30 -32.54
C GLN A 642 8.52 -6.80 -32.73
N ASP A 643 8.85 -5.97 -31.75
CA ASP A 643 8.77 -4.52 -31.83
C ASP A 643 9.77 -3.96 -32.84
N GLN A 644 11.00 -4.49 -32.88
CA GLN A 644 11.97 -4.18 -33.94
C GLN A 644 11.45 -4.59 -35.33
N ILE A 645 10.81 -5.76 -35.46
CA ILE A 645 10.20 -6.20 -36.73
C ILE A 645 9.06 -5.26 -37.13
N ASN A 646 8.21 -4.85 -36.18
CA ASN A 646 7.09 -3.93 -36.42
C ASN A 646 7.61 -2.55 -36.85
N GLU A 647 8.72 -2.09 -36.26
CA GLU A 647 9.39 -0.83 -36.62
C GLU A 647 9.97 -0.88 -38.05
N ILE A 648 10.62 -2.00 -38.42
CA ILE A 648 11.12 -2.24 -39.79
C ILE A 648 9.97 -2.34 -40.79
N GLN A 649 8.84 -2.94 -40.40
CA GLN A 649 7.63 -3.08 -41.24
C GLN A 649 6.76 -1.82 -41.27
N GLY A 650 7.12 -0.76 -40.54
CA GLY A 650 6.38 0.51 -40.50
C GLY A 650 5.04 0.43 -39.75
N VAL A 651 4.78 -0.65 -39.02
CA VAL A 651 3.58 -0.84 -38.21
C VAL A 651 3.81 -0.15 -36.86
N ARG A 652 3.50 1.15 -36.78
CA ARG A 652 3.56 1.87 -35.49
C ARG A 652 2.49 1.34 -34.54
N GLN A 653 2.93 0.85 -33.39
CA GLN A 653 2.06 0.43 -32.30
C GLN A 653 1.18 1.61 -31.84
N PHE A 654 -0.11 1.35 -31.65
CA PHE A 654 -1.10 2.34 -31.26
C PHE A 654 -0.77 2.91 -29.88
N ASP A 655 -0.57 4.23 -29.81
CA ASP A 655 -0.34 4.97 -28.56
C ASP A 655 -1.69 5.32 -27.92
N PRO A 656 -2.09 4.67 -26.79
CA PRO A 656 -3.38 4.89 -26.15
C PRO A 656 -3.59 6.35 -25.71
N SER A 657 -2.50 7.09 -25.50
CA SER A 657 -2.48 8.51 -25.12
C SER A 657 -3.02 9.44 -26.21
N LYS A 658 -3.02 8.98 -27.47
CA LYS A 658 -3.50 9.76 -28.63
C LYS A 658 -4.96 9.47 -28.98
N ALA A 659 -5.60 8.50 -28.34
CA ALA A 659 -6.97 8.09 -28.66
C ALA A 659 -8.03 9.15 -28.32
N PHE A 660 -7.71 10.11 -27.44
CA PHE A 660 -8.67 11.09 -26.89
C PHE A 660 -8.30 12.56 -27.13
N GLN A 661 -7.30 12.85 -27.97
CA GLN A 661 -6.99 14.23 -28.36
C GLN A 661 -7.83 14.62 -29.59
N HIS A 662 -8.95 15.31 -29.37
CA HIS A 662 -9.73 15.93 -30.45
C HIS A 662 -9.19 17.34 -30.76
N PRO A 663 -8.89 17.69 -32.03
CA PRO A 663 -8.66 19.08 -32.41
C PRO A 663 -9.99 19.85 -32.38
N SER A 664 -9.99 21.02 -31.74
CA SER A 664 -11.12 21.95 -31.60
C SER A 664 -11.69 22.33 -32.97
N LYS A 665 -12.85 21.77 -33.33
CA LYS A 665 -13.55 22.08 -34.59
C LYS A 665 -14.20 23.46 -34.54
N GLU A 666 -13.74 24.31 -35.46
CA GLU A 666 -14.45 25.31 -36.24
C GLU A 666 -15.94 25.56 -35.91
N ASN A 667 -16.19 26.56 -35.07
CA ASN A 667 -17.42 27.36 -35.17
C ASN A 667 -17.13 28.55 -36.11
N VAL A 668 -17.14 28.31 -37.42
CA VAL A 668 -17.25 29.37 -38.43
C VAL A 668 -18.63 29.25 -39.07
N ALA A 669 -19.44 30.29 -38.92
CA ALA A 669 -20.78 30.38 -39.49
C ALA A 669 -20.73 30.33 -41.04
N PRO A 670 -21.67 29.64 -41.73
CA PRO A 670 -21.67 29.55 -43.17
C PRO A 670 -22.10 30.89 -43.78
N LYS A 671 -21.23 31.53 -44.59
CA LYS A 671 -21.61 32.68 -45.42
C LYS A 671 -22.42 32.19 -46.62
N THR A 672 -23.62 32.72 -46.76
CA THR A 672 -24.51 32.53 -47.91
C THR A 672 -23.99 33.31 -49.13
N PRO A 673 -24.12 32.78 -50.37
CA PRO A 673 -23.70 33.47 -51.58
C PRO A 673 -24.91 34.04 -52.30
N PHE A 674 -25.16 35.36 -52.25
CA PHE A 674 -25.90 36.10 -53.30
C PHE A 674 -25.93 37.60 -52.97
N LYS A 675 -25.14 38.39 -53.70
CA LYS A 675 -25.59 39.60 -54.42
C LYS A 675 -24.40 40.31 -55.07
N GLU A 676 -24.44 40.34 -56.39
CA GLU A 676 -23.70 41.25 -57.26
C GLU A 676 -23.91 42.70 -56.82
N ASN A 677 -22.85 43.51 -56.80
CA ASN A 677 -22.65 44.56 -57.79
C ASN A 677 -21.44 45.45 -57.49
N ASN A 678 -20.66 45.70 -58.55
CA ASN A 678 -20.00 46.96 -58.90
C ASN A 678 -19.17 47.68 -57.83
N ARG A 679 -17.84 47.72 -58.05
CA ARG A 679 -17.16 48.93 -58.58
C ARG A 679 -15.65 48.74 -58.69
N SER A 680 -15.15 49.04 -59.90
CA SER A 680 -13.96 49.85 -60.14
C SER A 680 -12.56 49.30 -59.80
N LYS A 681 -11.85 48.93 -60.87
CA LYS A 681 -10.53 49.44 -61.28
C LYS A 681 -9.56 49.92 -60.19
N ASN A 682 -8.40 49.25 -60.13
CA ASN A 682 -7.02 49.78 -60.32
C ASN A 682 -6.04 48.72 -59.76
N GLN A 683 -5.27 47.99 -60.58
CA GLN A 683 -3.92 48.32 -61.06
C GLN A 683 -2.89 48.71 -59.98
N ALA A 684 -1.69 48.14 -60.14
CA ALA A 684 -0.40 48.27 -59.41
C ALA A 684 -0.17 47.10 -58.42
N ILE A 685 0.69 46.10 -58.67
CA ILE A 685 2.12 46.06 -59.07
C ILE A 685 3.05 46.74 -58.04
N LEU A 686 4.05 45.96 -57.59
CA LEU A 686 5.20 46.25 -56.71
C LEU A 686 4.83 46.38 -55.21
N HIS A 687 5.45 45.67 -54.25
CA HIS A 687 6.80 45.12 -54.18
C HIS A 687 6.84 43.89 -53.27
#